data_AF-A0AAD0SM74-F1
#
_entry.id   AF-A0AAD0SM74-F1
#
_cell.length_a   1.000
_cell.length_b   1.000
_cell.length_c   1.000
_cell.angle_alpha   90.00
_cell.angle_beta   90.00
_cell.angle_gamma   90.00
#
_symmetry.space_group_name_H-M   'P 1'
#
loop_
_entity.id
_entity.type
_entity.pdbx_description
1 polymer ?
#
loop_
_entity_poly.entity_id
_entity_poly.type
_entity_poly.pdbx_seq_one_letter_code
_entity_poly.pdbx_strand_id
1 'polypeptide(L)'
;MKKISFIILFVCINLFASSEFDILNKKKIDKLIQKEEQIAVAYKKYLIVEAKKPEKIEDLSPYLVDGFDFINPFGIKMSIEDGEIKPFIPKNETLLNDMILYYYTNSNRVYTLAPLNKNSNTKINLSIIEKFIQNNQDKVLKPNQTPTAGRFIIKSTIDANDNLSNNDNILNNVSLDYYGNDGKYKYSYSTNIGMTFAAGIQFQDENLKVTKDVKDLKIPSEFITLGLSVFDCIYGGVNQTECRTIKESIAIGPNNFIRVNPDSISVGETVIYFYRRAGGMIVNGDIYAWGNNGKAITGIKGSKYFTGNTNSNSEVVVNIAMPLRAKLYNNVQNTYNKDKTNVYNDKYYEQNYFNSPNRPKFIDFFISVYHGACGISTNKEVYCGGTTGGNSSSWYDDLDGTNRKGELLYRSKHFDGSTNSKRVNRLFANNQIWHFLGEDGNVYIWGDPSSGFAGNGSVSSKFTNYSSINGLSNIEDITYITTIGFRRIGAIDKIGGVYIWGVEGVSGSKACERKFGSKTYNFCSPVKIEPNNSNLSIIPNFVSLKGGIDGFVAQDENGDFYKISQSNDTKDKIQIESIKEKIKTYNSSNGNGLLKYDATKDAKIISADISKTINDLNNPSNFSSGVVWVNEYNELKGDMFFSSSHSDDKYFTDAIKKIKWIQVKVIQEENGICGIDINNQMYCWGMQSYYRNASGSTSWGNTFMIPVFNTNLYDLDKDFLMVEGASDYLTNISSGEWTGEVYGADGGKLHKDAFFIKYPTYIGGFNYEYKFK
;
A
#
# COMPACT_ATOMS: atom_id res chain seq x y z
N MET A 1 -67.81 -41.26 49.03
CA MET A 1 -66.55 -40.50 49.14
C MET A 1 -65.27 -41.35 49.16
N LYS A 2 -65.23 -42.58 49.72
CA LYS A 2 -63.99 -43.41 49.73
C LYS A 2 -63.51 -43.96 48.36
N LYS A 3 -64.36 -44.07 47.34
CA LYS A 3 -63.96 -44.53 45.99
C LYS A 3 -63.40 -43.41 45.08
N ILE A 4 -63.65 -42.14 45.41
CA ILE A 4 -63.21 -40.99 44.60
C ILE A 4 -61.79 -40.54 45.00
N SER A 5 -61.41 -40.66 46.28
CA SER A 5 -60.03 -40.38 46.72
C SER A 5 -58.99 -41.38 46.18
N PHE A 6 -59.37 -42.63 45.92
CA PHE A 6 -58.43 -43.62 45.35
C PHE A 6 -58.13 -43.37 43.87
N ILE A 7 -59.08 -42.83 43.11
CA ILE A 7 -58.92 -42.50 41.69
C ILE A 7 -58.09 -41.21 41.52
N ILE A 8 -58.30 -40.21 42.39
CA ILE A 8 -57.50 -38.97 42.36
C ILE A 8 -56.05 -39.21 42.78
N LEU A 9 -55.80 -40.11 43.74
CA LEU A 9 -54.43 -40.49 44.12
C LEU A 9 -53.71 -41.22 42.96
N PHE A 10 -54.41 -42.10 42.22
CA PHE A 10 -53.83 -42.78 41.05
C PHE A 10 -53.57 -41.85 39.87
N VAL A 11 -54.40 -40.82 39.66
CA VAL A 11 -54.21 -39.84 38.59
C VAL A 11 -53.06 -38.87 38.91
N CYS A 12 -52.90 -38.45 40.17
CA CYS A 12 -51.76 -37.63 40.58
C CYS A 12 -50.43 -38.40 40.53
N ILE A 13 -50.38 -39.68 40.94
CA ILE A 13 -49.14 -40.49 40.85
C ILE A 13 -48.72 -40.70 39.39
N ASN A 14 -49.67 -40.85 38.45
CA ASN A 14 -49.35 -40.97 37.03
C ASN A 14 -48.91 -39.65 36.37
N LEU A 15 -49.39 -38.50 36.86
CA LEU A 15 -48.99 -37.17 36.35
C LEU A 15 -47.60 -36.72 36.86
N PHE A 16 -47.18 -37.17 38.06
CA PHE A 16 -45.82 -36.94 38.55
C PHE A 16 -44.82 -37.98 38.04
N ALA A 17 -45.24 -39.23 37.80
CA ALA A 17 -44.37 -40.26 37.23
C ALA A 17 -43.92 -39.96 35.79
N SER A 18 -44.75 -39.31 34.95
CA SER A 18 -44.34 -38.95 33.59
C SER A 18 -43.24 -37.88 33.57
N SER A 19 -43.32 -36.86 34.45
CA SER A 19 -42.31 -35.80 34.54
C SER A 19 -40.96 -36.27 35.12
N GLU A 20 -40.94 -37.21 36.07
CA GLU A 20 -39.69 -37.84 36.53
C GLU A 20 -39.08 -38.76 35.47
N PHE A 21 -39.90 -39.46 34.69
CA PHE A 21 -39.45 -40.35 33.62
C PHE A 21 -38.76 -39.59 32.48
N ASP A 22 -39.31 -38.43 32.07
CA ASP A 22 -38.75 -37.56 31.04
C ASP A 22 -37.40 -36.94 31.49
N ILE A 23 -37.26 -36.58 32.77
CA ILE A 23 -36.00 -36.06 33.35
C ILE A 23 -34.92 -37.14 33.38
N LEU A 24 -35.28 -38.38 33.72
CA LEU A 24 -34.34 -39.50 33.78
C LEU A 24 -33.85 -39.90 32.38
N ASN A 25 -34.74 -39.96 31.38
CA ASN A 25 -34.38 -40.25 30.00
C ASN A 25 -33.44 -39.19 29.44
N LYS A 26 -33.75 -37.90 29.67
CA LYS A 26 -32.86 -36.80 29.28
C LYS A 26 -31.47 -36.93 29.87
N LYS A 27 -31.33 -37.19 31.18
CA LYS A 27 -30.02 -37.39 31.82
C LYS A 27 -29.25 -38.59 31.24
N LYS A 28 -29.96 -39.68 30.88
CA LYS A 28 -29.34 -40.84 30.23
C LYS A 28 -28.88 -40.51 28.80
N ILE A 29 -29.64 -39.71 28.06
CA ILE A 29 -29.26 -39.21 26.73
C ILE A 29 -28.04 -38.29 26.82
N ASP A 30 -28.03 -37.33 27.74
CA ASP A 30 -26.87 -36.44 27.95
C ASP A 30 -25.61 -37.26 28.29
N LYS A 31 -25.74 -38.28 29.14
CA LYS A 31 -24.63 -39.18 29.48
C LYS A 31 -24.20 -40.08 28.32
N LEU A 32 -25.12 -40.45 27.43
CA LEU A 32 -24.79 -41.17 26.19
C LEU A 32 -23.95 -40.27 25.28
N ILE A 33 -24.39 -39.03 25.03
CA ILE A 33 -23.65 -38.04 24.23
C ILE A 33 -22.26 -37.81 24.84
N GLN A 34 -22.18 -37.63 26.17
CA GLN A 34 -20.90 -37.46 26.86
C GLN A 34 -19.94 -38.64 26.63
N LYS A 35 -20.44 -39.88 26.64
CA LYS A 35 -19.62 -41.07 26.34
C LYS A 35 -19.16 -41.08 24.88
N GLU A 36 -20.02 -40.70 23.94
CA GLU A 36 -19.65 -40.57 22.52
C GLU A 36 -18.57 -39.51 22.30
N GLU A 37 -18.65 -38.37 22.99
CA GLU A 37 -17.64 -37.31 22.96
C GLU A 37 -16.30 -37.80 23.53
N GLN A 38 -16.32 -38.56 24.63
CA GLN A 38 -15.10 -39.17 25.21
C GLN A 38 -14.46 -40.18 24.25
N ILE A 39 -15.27 -41.02 23.58
CA ILE A 39 -14.79 -41.93 22.53
C ILE A 39 -14.21 -41.15 21.35
N ALA A 40 -14.86 -40.06 20.93
CA ALA A 40 -14.39 -39.23 19.83
C ALA A 40 -13.03 -38.59 20.13
N VAL A 41 -12.84 -38.03 21.33
CA VAL A 41 -11.53 -37.49 21.76
C VAL A 41 -10.47 -38.59 21.78
N ALA A 42 -10.77 -39.76 22.36
CA ALA A 42 -9.87 -40.89 22.39
C ALA A 42 -9.49 -41.39 20.98
N TYR A 43 -10.46 -41.46 20.07
CA TYR A 43 -10.24 -41.83 18.66
C TYR A 43 -9.30 -40.86 17.96
N LYS A 44 -9.52 -39.54 18.13
CA LYS A 44 -8.67 -38.50 17.55
C LYS A 44 -7.23 -38.58 18.07
N LYS A 45 -7.05 -38.78 19.39
CA LYS A 45 -5.73 -38.99 20.00
C LYS A 45 -5.05 -40.26 19.46
N TYR A 46 -5.80 -41.35 19.36
CA TYR A 46 -5.28 -42.61 18.83
C TYR A 46 -4.75 -42.45 17.40
N LEU A 47 -5.48 -41.74 16.52
CA LEU A 47 -5.00 -41.46 15.15
C LEU A 47 -3.65 -40.75 15.16
N ILE A 48 -3.46 -39.77 16.04
CA ILE A 48 -2.24 -38.97 16.11
C ILE A 48 -1.07 -39.77 16.70
N VAL A 49 -1.30 -40.50 17.80
CA VAL A 49 -0.23 -41.21 18.52
C VAL A 49 0.16 -42.50 17.78
N GLU A 50 -0.82 -43.24 17.26
CA GLU A 50 -0.58 -44.52 16.60
C GLU A 50 -0.41 -44.41 15.09
N ALA A 51 -0.69 -43.24 14.48
CA ALA A 51 -0.65 -42.99 13.04
C ALA A 51 -1.50 -43.97 12.20
N LYS A 52 -2.54 -44.57 12.81
CA LYS A 52 -3.42 -45.56 12.16
C LYS A 52 -4.83 -45.53 12.77
N LYS A 53 -5.80 -46.13 12.09
CA LYS A 53 -7.16 -46.31 12.65
C LYS A 53 -7.17 -47.43 13.71
N PRO A 54 -7.99 -47.32 14.77
CA PRO A 54 -8.22 -48.43 15.68
C PRO A 54 -8.99 -49.55 14.95
N GLU A 55 -8.71 -50.79 15.30
CA GLU A 55 -9.38 -51.97 14.73
C GLU A 55 -10.67 -52.28 15.50
N LYS A 56 -10.68 -51.99 16.80
CA LYS A 56 -11.82 -52.17 17.71
C LYS A 56 -11.90 -51.04 18.73
N ILE A 57 -13.08 -50.86 19.34
CA ILE A 57 -13.31 -49.78 20.30
C ILE A 57 -12.42 -49.91 21.55
N GLU A 58 -12.05 -51.14 21.91
CA GLU A 58 -11.17 -51.42 23.04
C GLU A 58 -9.72 -50.94 22.82
N ASP A 59 -9.30 -50.68 21.58
CA ASP A 59 -7.97 -50.10 21.31
C ASP A 59 -7.85 -48.67 21.85
N LEU A 60 -8.99 -48.02 22.13
CA LEU A 60 -9.07 -46.67 22.68
C LEU A 60 -8.91 -46.63 24.20
N SER A 61 -8.91 -47.79 24.88
CA SER A 61 -8.82 -47.85 26.35
C SER A 61 -7.67 -47.04 26.97
N PRO A 62 -6.45 -47.01 26.40
CA PRO A 62 -5.35 -46.20 26.95
C PRO A 62 -5.57 -44.68 26.87
N TYR A 63 -6.55 -44.23 26.10
CA TYR A 63 -6.84 -42.81 25.81
C TYR A 63 -8.15 -42.33 26.46
N LEU A 64 -8.82 -43.22 27.20
CA LEU A 64 -10.05 -42.96 27.94
C LEU A 64 -9.75 -42.81 29.43
N VAL A 65 -10.66 -42.18 30.16
CA VAL A 65 -10.55 -42.04 31.62
C VAL A 65 -10.58 -43.40 32.32
N ASP A 66 -9.86 -43.53 33.43
CA ASP A 66 -9.83 -44.75 34.23
C ASP A 66 -11.24 -45.20 34.62
N GLY A 67 -11.54 -46.48 34.39
CA GLY A 67 -12.86 -47.07 34.68
C GLY A 67 -13.95 -46.74 33.65
N PHE A 68 -13.61 -46.22 32.46
CA PHE A 68 -14.57 -46.04 31.37
C PHE A 68 -15.18 -47.38 30.94
N ASP A 69 -16.52 -47.44 30.94
CA ASP A 69 -17.28 -48.61 30.51
C ASP A 69 -17.83 -48.40 29.09
N PHE A 70 -17.58 -49.35 28.18
CA PHE A 70 -18.12 -49.34 26.82
C PHE A 70 -19.61 -49.67 26.75
N ILE A 71 -20.27 -49.99 27.87
CA ILE A 71 -21.72 -50.12 27.96
C ILE A 71 -22.36 -48.74 28.13
N ASN A 72 -23.30 -48.38 27.26
CA ASN A 72 -23.99 -47.09 27.33
C ASN A 72 -25.03 -47.04 28.49
N PRO A 73 -25.59 -45.87 28.83
CA PRO A 73 -26.59 -45.73 29.91
C PRO A 73 -27.90 -46.54 29.72
N PHE A 74 -28.07 -47.18 28.55
CA PHE A 74 -29.20 -48.05 28.20
C PHE A 74 -28.81 -49.54 28.14
N GLY A 75 -27.60 -49.91 28.59
CA GLY A 75 -27.16 -51.30 28.70
C GLY A 75 -26.65 -51.92 27.39
N ILE A 76 -26.39 -51.12 26.35
CA ILE A 76 -25.91 -51.61 25.06
C ILE A 76 -24.41 -51.34 24.92
N LYS A 77 -23.65 -52.34 24.49
CA LYS A 77 -22.22 -52.20 24.19
C LYS A 77 -22.04 -51.28 22.97
N MET A 78 -21.25 -50.23 23.12
CA MET A 78 -20.89 -49.30 22.06
C MET A 78 -19.85 -49.92 21.12
N SER A 79 -19.82 -49.48 19.87
CA SER A 79 -18.85 -49.95 18.88
C SER A 79 -18.53 -48.85 17.87
N ILE A 80 -17.37 -48.98 17.24
CA ILE A 80 -16.91 -48.08 16.17
C ILE A 80 -16.80 -48.86 14.87
N GLU A 81 -17.14 -48.23 13.75
CA GLU A 81 -16.98 -48.76 12.39
C GLU A 81 -16.56 -47.62 11.46
N ASP A 82 -15.44 -47.78 10.76
CA ASP A 82 -14.85 -46.80 9.84
C ASP A 82 -14.74 -45.35 10.38
N GLY A 83 -14.46 -45.21 11.68
CA GLY A 83 -14.32 -43.92 12.34
C GLY A 83 -15.63 -43.22 12.68
N GLU A 84 -16.72 -43.97 12.70
CA GLU A 84 -18.02 -43.54 13.18
C GLU A 84 -18.45 -44.42 14.36
N ILE A 85 -19.23 -43.85 15.28
CA ILE A 85 -19.77 -44.56 16.44
C ILE A 85 -21.16 -45.08 16.06
N LYS A 86 -21.42 -46.38 16.24
CA LYS A 86 -22.74 -46.94 15.95
C LYS A 86 -23.79 -46.27 16.83
N PRO A 87 -24.92 -45.81 16.25
CA PRO A 87 -25.88 -45.01 16.96
C PRO A 87 -26.68 -45.91 17.91
N PHE A 88 -27.14 -45.34 19.01
CA PHE A 88 -28.13 -46.03 19.84
C PHE A 88 -29.51 -45.96 19.16
N ILE A 89 -30.14 -47.12 18.97
CA ILE A 89 -31.48 -47.23 18.37
C ILE A 89 -32.46 -47.67 19.48
N PRO A 90 -33.36 -46.79 19.94
CA PRO A 90 -34.32 -47.12 20.98
C PRO A 90 -35.41 -48.06 20.44
N LYS A 91 -35.78 -49.08 21.22
CA LYS A 91 -36.90 -49.99 20.91
C LYS A 91 -38.26 -49.47 21.39
N ASN A 92 -38.28 -48.42 22.22
CA ASN A 92 -39.48 -47.84 22.83
C ASN A 92 -39.80 -46.47 22.19
N GLU A 93 -41.06 -46.26 21.84
CA GLU A 93 -41.59 -45.04 21.19
C GLU A 93 -41.48 -43.78 22.06
N THR A 94 -41.66 -43.89 23.38
CA THR A 94 -41.49 -42.75 24.31
C THR A 94 -40.03 -42.29 24.34
N LEU A 95 -39.08 -43.21 24.46
CA LEU A 95 -37.65 -42.91 24.44
C LEU A 95 -37.19 -42.36 23.07
N LEU A 96 -37.83 -42.80 21.99
CA LEU A 96 -37.56 -42.27 20.66
C LEU A 96 -37.89 -40.77 20.56
N ASN A 97 -39.02 -40.33 21.11
CA ASN A 97 -39.41 -38.93 21.11
C ASN A 97 -38.40 -38.06 21.87
N ASP A 98 -37.94 -38.51 23.05
CA ASP A 98 -36.88 -37.85 23.81
C ASP A 98 -35.57 -37.77 23.02
N MET A 99 -35.21 -38.85 22.32
CA MET A 99 -34.00 -38.87 21.49
C MET A 99 -34.09 -37.92 20.30
N ILE A 100 -35.25 -37.76 19.66
CA ILE A 100 -35.44 -36.77 18.57
C ILE A 100 -35.18 -35.35 19.08
N LEU A 101 -35.62 -35.05 20.30
CA LEU A 101 -35.45 -33.71 20.90
C LEU A 101 -34.02 -33.43 21.35
N TYR A 102 -33.30 -34.43 21.86
CA TYR A 102 -32.01 -34.20 22.53
C TYR A 102 -30.81 -34.88 21.84
N TYR A 103 -30.94 -36.11 21.36
CA TYR A 103 -29.82 -36.91 20.82
C TYR A 103 -29.54 -36.66 19.34
N TYR A 104 -30.58 -36.50 18.51
CA TYR A 104 -30.49 -36.22 17.07
C TYR A 104 -30.29 -34.73 16.76
N THR A 105 -29.79 -33.98 17.76
CA THR A 105 -29.41 -32.58 17.63
C THR A 105 -27.92 -32.43 17.92
N ASN A 106 -27.30 -31.37 17.41
CA ASN A 106 -25.91 -31.05 17.75
C ASN A 106 -25.76 -30.42 19.16
N SER A 107 -26.81 -30.44 19.98
CA SER A 107 -26.74 -29.99 21.37
C SER A 107 -25.78 -30.88 22.17
N ASN A 108 -24.92 -30.27 22.99
CA ASN A 108 -23.91 -30.95 23.81
C ASN A 108 -22.85 -31.77 23.02
N ARG A 109 -22.69 -31.53 21.71
CA ARG A 109 -21.69 -32.20 20.86
C ARG A 109 -20.62 -31.21 20.40
N VAL A 110 -19.35 -31.57 20.54
CA VAL A 110 -18.18 -30.77 20.12
C VAL A 110 -17.32 -31.56 19.14
N TYR A 111 -17.05 -32.82 19.46
CA TYR A 111 -16.18 -33.73 18.71
C TYR A 111 -16.95 -34.77 17.88
N THR A 112 -18.27 -34.83 18.02
CA THR A 112 -19.15 -35.65 17.18
C THR A 112 -20.20 -34.80 16.46
N LEU A 113 -20.76 -35.33 15.38
CA LEU A 113 -21.95 -34.80 14.73
C LEU A 113 -23.12 -35.72 15.03
N ALA A 114 -24.28 -35.12 15.28
CA ALA A 114 -25.50 -35.88 15.52
C ALA A 114 -25.80 -36.79 14.31
N PRO A 115 -26.25 -38.03 14.55
CA PRO A 115 -26.67 -38.91 13.46
C PRO A 115 -27.86 -38.28 12.72
N LEU A 116 -27.87 -38.41 11.40
CA LEU A 116 -28.92 -37.80 10.56
C LEU A 116 -30.29 -38.47 10.73
N ASN A 117 -30.29 -39.77 11.06
CA ASN A 117 -31.48 -40.56 11.34
C ASN A 117 -31.09 -41.84 12.11
N LYS A 118 -32.07 -42.71 12.39
CA LYS A 118 -31.90 -43.96 13.13
C LYS A 118 -30.90 -44.95 12.51
N ASN A 119 -30.60 -44.83 11.23
CA ASN A 119 -29.72 -45.72 10.48
C ASN A 119 -28.36 -45.10 10.18
N SER A 120 -28.13 -43.84 10.58
CA SER A 120 -26.86 -43.15 10.38
C SER A 120 -26.02 -43.23 11.63
N ASN A 121 -24.74 -43.56 11.47
CA ASN A 121 -23.81 -43.53 12.58
C ASN A 121 -23.54 -42.10 13.06
N THR A 122 -23.13 -41.99 14.32
CA THR A 122 -22.61 -40.76 14.89
C THR A 122 -21.21 -40.53 14.32
N LYS A 123 -21.05 -39.48 13.52
CA LYS A 123 -19.79 -39.19 12.83
C LYS A 123 -18.84 -38.45 13.76
N ILE A 124 -17.58 -38.89 13.83
CA ILE A 124 -16.53 -38.18 14.57
C ILE A 124 -16.06 -36.98 13.72
N ASN A 125 -16.00 -35.80 14.34
CA ASN A 125 -15.55 -34.56 13.71
C ASN A 125 -14.02 -34.50 13.69
N LEU A 126 -13.44 -35.02 12.60
CA LEU A 126 -12.00 -35.07 12.37
C LEU A 126 -11.49 -33.78 11.71
N SER A 127 -10.32 -33.33 12.15
CA SER A 127 -9.51 -32.30 11.48
C SER A 127 -8.96 -32.80 10.15
N ILE A 128 -8.41 -31.88 9.35
CA ILE A 128 -7.78 -32.22 8.06
C ILE A 128 -6.62 -33.23 8.27
N ILE A 129 -5.78 -33.01 9.29
CA ILE A 129 -4.67 -33.90 9.63
C ILE A 129 -5.18 -35.29 10.01
N GLU A 130 -6.17 -35.38 10.90
CA GLU A 130 -6.70 -36.66 11.38
C GLU A 130 -7.38 -37.44 10.25
N LYS A 131 -8.13 -36.76 9.39
CA LYS A 131 -8.75 -37.37 8.21
C LYS A 131 -7.70 -37.85 7.20
N PHE A 132 -6.62 -37.08 7.01
CA PHE A 132 -5.50 -37.49 6.16
C PHE A 132 -4.84 -38.76 6.70
N ILE A 133 -4.56 -38.83 8.02
CA ILE A 133 -4.00 -40.02 8.68
C ILE A 133 -4.93 -41.21 8.51
N GLN A 134 -6.22 -41.04 8.78
CA GLN A 134 -7.23 -42.10 8.68
C GLN A 134 -7.21 -42.76 7.29
N ASN A 135 -7.04 -41.96 6.23
CA ASN A 135 -7.09 -42.41 4.84
C ASN A 135 -5.73 -42.79 4.24
N ASN A 136 -4.60 -42.43 4.86
CA ASN A 136 -3.25 -42.61 4.31
C ASN A 136 -2.26 -43.20 5.32
N GLN A 137 -2.68 -44.22 6.09
CA GLN A 137 -1.90 -44.82 7.18
C GLN A 137 -0.55 -45.38 6.73
N ASP A 138 -0.46 -45.83 5.47
CA ASP A 138 0.75 -46.32 4.81
C ASP A 138 1.76 -45.20 4.48
N LYS A 139 1.33 -43.93 4.47
CA LYS A 139 2.16 -42.77 4.15
C LYS A 139 2.55 -41.96 5.38
N VAL A 140 1.91 -42.19 6.53
CA VAL A 140 2.18 -41.45 7.77
C VAL A 140 2.98 -42.31 8.75
N LEU A 141 3.94 -41.71 9.43
CA LEU A 141 4.76 -42.31 10.48
C LEU A 141 4.36 -41.73 11.84
N LYS A 142 4.54 -42.53 12.88
CA LYS A 142 4.26 -42.13 14.27
C LYS A 142 5.18 -40.98 14.71
N PRO A 143 4.80 -40.23 15.75
CA PRO A 143 5.70 -39.29 16.40
C PRO A 143 7.03 -39.95 16.79
N ASN A 144 8.12 -39.20 16.67
CA ASN A 144 9.49 -39.63 17.04
C ASN A 144 10.08 -40.81 16.24
N GLN A 145 9.42 -41.28 15.17
CA GLN A 145 10.03 -42.24 14.25
C GLN A 145 11.04 -41.57 13.33
N THR A 146 12.05 -42.33 12.92
CA THR A 146 13.05 -41.87 11.95
C THR A 146 12.38 -41.53 10.61
N PRO A 147 12.66 -40.35 10.03
CA PRO A 147 12.13 -39.98 8.72
C PRO A 147 12.44 -41.00 7.64
N THR A 148 11.43 -41.30 6.82
CA THR A 148 11.56 -42.19 5.66
C THR A 148 11.16 -41.43 4.40
N ALA A 149 11.86 -41.67 3.30
CA ALA A 149 11.63 -41.01 2.03
C ALA A 149 10.18 -41.19 1.54
N GLY A 150 9.57 -40.10 1.06
CA GLY A 150 8.22 -40.06 0.50
C GLY A 150 7.09 -40.17 1.53
N ARG A 151 7.37 -40.04 2.83
CA ARG A 151 6.39 -40.19 3.93
C ARG A 151 6.24 -38.92 4.76
N PHE A 152 5.12 -38.85 5.47
CA PHE A 152 4.81 -37.82 6.46
C PHE A 152 5.18 -38.30 7.85
N ILE A 153 5.65 -37.39 8.71
CA ILE A 153 5.84 -37.64 10.14
C ILE A 153 4.93 -36.70 10.92
N ILE A 154 4.26 -37.26 11.92
CA ILE A 154 3.49 -36.49 12.88
C ILE A 154 4.46 -35.81 13.85
N LYS A 155 4.42 -34.48 13.93
CA LYS A 155 5.21 -33.70 14.87
C LYS A 155 4.29 -33.02 15.87
N SER A 156 4.66 -33.09 17.15
CA SER A 156 3.99 -32.36 18.22
C SER A 156 4.95 -31.37 18.86
N THR A 157 4.42 -30.23 19.29
CA THR A 157 5.16 -29.24 20.09
C THR A 157 5.15 -29.54 21.60
N ILE A 158 4.53 -30.66 22.00
CA ILE A 158 4.49 -31.11 23.40
C ILE A 158 5.84 -31.74 23.77
N ASP A 159 6.33 -31.43 24.98
CA ASP A 159 7.61 -31.94 25.49
C ASP A 159 7.70 -33.47 25.39
N ALA A 160 8.87 -33.96 24.96
CA ALA A 160 9.11 -35.40 24.74
C ALA A 160 8.96 -36.27 26.00
N ASN A 161 8.87 -35.67 27.19
CA ASN A 161 8.70 -36.34 28.47
C ASN A 161 7.24 -36.49 28.91
N ASP A 162 6.29 -35.86 28.22
CA ASP A 162 4.86 -35.96 28.54
C ASP A 162 4.24 -37.20 27.90
N ASN A 163 3.36 -37.88 28.66
CA ASN A 163 2.59 -38.99 28.12
C ASN A 163 1.52 -38.48 27.14
N LEU A 164 1.83 -38.57 25.84
CA LEU A 164 0.99 -38.11 24.73
C LEU A 164 -0.43 -38.72 24.75
N SER A 165 -0.64 -39.91 25.34
CA SER A 165 -1.97 -40.51 25.45
C SER A 165 -2.92 -39.72 26.37
N ASN A 166 -2.37 -39.07 27.39
CA ASN A 166 -3.14 -38.41 28.46
C ASN A 166 -3.18 -36.88 28.32
N ASN A 167 -2.49 -36.31 27.33
CA ASN A 167 -2.43 -34.87 27.13
C ASN A 167 -3.60 -34.40 26.23
N ASP A 168 -4.55 -33.66 26.81
CA ASP A 168 -5.71 -33.12 26.06
C ASP A 168 -5.33 -32.03 25.05
N ASN A 169 -4.17 -31.40 25.21
CA ASN A 169 -3.70 -30.35 24.30
C ASN A 169 -3.06 -30.88 23.01
N ILE A 170 -2.88 -32.20 22.88
CA ILE A 170 -2.25 -32.80 21.70
C ILE A 170 -3.03 -32.48 20.42
N LEU A 171 -4.36 -32.49 20.45
CA LEU A 171 -5.20 -32.33 19.26
C LEU A 171 -5.01 -30.98 18.54
N ASN A 172 -4.56 -29.95 19.26
CA ASN A 172 -4.38 -28.60 18.71
C ASN A 172 -2.91 -28.28 18.38
N ASN A 173 -1.97 -29.18 18.69
CA ASN A 173 -0.53 -28.90 18.64
C ASN A 173 0.20 -29.94 17.78
N VAL A 174 -0.37 -30.26 16.61
CA VAL A 174 0.17 -31.21 15.64
C VAL A 174 0.43 -30.56 14.29
N SER A 175 1.52 -30.96 13.67
CA SER A 175 1.80 -30.75 12.24
C SER A 175 2.19 -32.06 11.56
N LEU A 176 2.03 -32.09 10.23
CA LEU A 176 2.54 -33.15 9.37
C LEU A 176 3.75 -32.64 8.59
N ASP A 177 4.93 -33.18 8.90
CA ASP A 177 6.17 -32.87 8.21
C ASP A 177 6.37 -33.86 7.06
N TYR A 178 6.48 -33.37 5.83
CA TYR A 178 6.71 -34.20 4.65
C TYR A 178 8.20 -34.32 4.33
N TYR A 179 8.64 -35.56 4.10
CA TYR A 179 9.98 -35.89 3.65
C TYR A 179 9.93 -36.39 2.20
N GLY A 180 10.65 -35.72 1.31
CA GLY A 180 10.67 -36.04 -0.11
C GLY A 180 11.29 -37.40 -0.40
N ASN A 181 11.29 -37.81 -1.67
CA ASN A 181 11.91 -39.07 -2.11
C ASN A 181 13.44 -39.11 -1.89
N ASP A 182 14.06 -37.96 -1.66
CA ASP A 182 15.47 -37.81 -1.27
C ASP A 182 15.69 -37.97 0.24
N GLY A 183 14.64 -38.24 1.03
CA GLY A 183 14.70 -38.38 2.48
C GLY A 183 14.87 -37.06 3.23
N LYS A 184 14.78 -35.90 2.56
CA LYS A 184 14.93 -34.59 3.18
C LYS A 184 13.58 -33.95 3.46
N TYR A 185 13.51 -33.15 4.53
CA TYR A 185 12.35 -32.33 4.87
C TYR A 185 12.04 -31.34 3.72
N LYS A 186 10.76 -31.23 3.36
CA LYS A 186 10.30 -30.35 2.26
C LYS A 186 9.29 -29.30 2.71
N TYR A 187 8.30 -29.69 3.50
CA TYR A 187 7.30 -28.77 4.03
C TYR A 187 6.60 -29.35 5.25
N SER A 188 5.93 -28.50 6.02
CA SER A 188 5.08 -28.88 7.14
C SER A 188 3.69 -28.27 6.96
N TYR A 189 2.67 -29.02 7.35
CA TYR A 189 1.27 -28.58 7.36
C TYR A 189 0.70 -28.65 8.78
N SER A 190 0.10 -27.54 9.23
CA SER A 190 -0.63 -27.43 10.48
C SER A 190 -1.99 -26.77 10.24
N THR A 191 -3.03 -27.21 10.95
CA THR A 191 -4.36 -26.58 10.85
C THR A 191 -4.41 -25.17 11.44
N ASN A 192 -3.51 -24.85 12.38
CA ASN A 192 -3.53 -23.56 13.08
C ASN A 192 -2.62 -22.50 12.44
N ILE A 193 -1.51 -22.95 11.86
CA ILE A 193 -0.52 -22.06 11.24
C ILE A 193 -0.70 -22.05 9.72
N GLY A 194 -1.02 -23.18 9.10
CA GLY A 194 -1.03 -23.35 7.66
C GLY A 194 0.18 -24.14 7.18
N MET A 195 0.80 -23.72 6.08
CA MET A 195 1.87 -24.47 5.43
C MET A 195 3.20 -23.72 5.47
N THR A 196 4.29 -24.42 5.78
CA THR A 196 5.65 -23.85 5.79
C THR A 196 6.59 -24.68 4.95
N PHE A 197 7.49 -24.05 4.19
CA PHE A 197 8.45 -24.76 3.33
C PHE A 197 9.85 -24.84 3.93
N ALA A 198 10.58 -25.88 3.54
CA ALA A 198 11.99 -26.06 3.89
C ALA A 198 12.89 -25.00 3.24
N ALA A 199 14.09 -24.85 3.80
CA ALA A 199 15.09 -23.94 3.26
C ALA A 199 15.39 -24.22 1.78
N GLY A 200 15.40 -23.17 0.96
CA GLY A 200 15.64 -23.25 -0.48
C GLY A 200 14.42 -23.58 -1.34
N ILE A 201 13.24 -23.83 -0.77
CA ILE A 201 12.00 -24.02 -1.53
C ILE A 201 11.16 -22.73 -1.48
N GLN A 202 11.12 -22.02 -2.60
CA GLN A 202 10.33 -20.80 -2.75
C GLN A 202 8.92 -21.15 -3.25
N PHE A 203 7.88 -20.60 -2.62
CA PHE A 203 6.50 -20.95 -2.94
C PHE A 203 6.04 -20.34 -4.28
N GLN A 204 6.23 -19.02 -4.43
CA GLN A 204 5.92 -18.26 -5.63
C GLN A 204 7.15 -17.52 -6.17
N ASP A 205 7.29 -17.48 -7.50
CA ASP A 205 8.31 -16.71 -8.21
C ASP A 205 8.03 -15.19 -8.16
N GLU A 206 8.93 -14.40 -8.76
CA GLU A 206 8.80 -12.93 -8.86
C GLU A 206 7.54 -12.48 -9.64
N ASN A 207 6.99 -13.35 -10.49
CA ASN A 207 5.74 -13.10 -11.23
C ASN A 207 4.49 -13.61 -10.48
N LEU A 208 4.63 -13.92 -9.18
CA LEU A 208 3.57 -14.43 -8.31
C LEU A 208 2.98 -15.79 -8.76
N LYS A 209 3.71 -16.56 -9.56
CA LYS A 209 3.30 -17.92 -9.96
C LYS A 209 3.92 -18.96 -9.06
N VAL A 210 3.14 -20.00 -8.73
CA VAL A 210 3.64 -21.15 -7.96
C VAL A 210 4.80 -21.81 -8.71
N THR A 211 5.94 -21.96 -8.02
CA THR A 211 7.18 -22.47 -8.60
C THR A 211 7.06 -23.92 -9.03
N LYS A 212 8.00 -24.37 -9.87
CA LYS A 212 8.07 -25.76 -10.31
C LYS A 212 8.36 -26.70 -9.13
N ASP A 213 9.29 -26.33 -8.26
CA ASP A 213 9.69 -27.14 -7.10
C ASP A 213 8.49 -27.48 -6.20
N VAL A 214 7.59 -26.52 -5.98
CA VAL A 214 6.37 -26.75 -5.20
C VAL A 214 5.39 -27.66 -5.93
N LYS A 215 5.21 -27.47 -7.24
CA LYS A 215 4.32 -28.32 -8.05
C LYS A 215 4.79 -29.77 -8.05
N ASP A 216 6.09 -29.99 -8.08
CA ASP A 216 6.71 -31.33 -8.10
C ASP A 216 6.55 -32.06 -6.76
N LEU A 217 6.30 -31.35 -5.65
CA LEU A 217 6.00 -31.94 -4.34
C LEU A 217 4.63 -32.64 -4.28
N LYS A 218 3.72 -32.39 -5.23
CA LYS A 218 2.38 -32.99 -5.30
C LYS A 218 1.63 -32.95 -3.95
N ILE A 219 1.58 -31.75 -3.37
CA ILE A 219 0.94 -31.50 -2.08
C ILE A 219 -0.52 -32.01 -2.13
N PRO A 220 -0.97 -32.79 -1.12
CA PRO A 220 -2.35 -33.26 -1.05
C PRO A 220 -3.35 -32.11 -1.17
N SER A 221 -4.31 -32.23 -2.09
CA SER A 221 -5.28 -31.16 -2.38
C SER A 221 -6.14 -30.81 -1.17
N GLU A 222 -6.37 -31.76 -0.26
CA GLU A 222 -7.09 -31.55 1.00
C GLU A 222 -6.39 -30.61 1.98
N PHE A 223 -5.08 -30.35 1.82
CA PHE A 223 -4.38 -29.36 2.62
C PHE A 223 -4.60 -27.94 2.08
N ILE A 224 -4.91 -27.78 0.80
CA ILE A 224 -5.06 -26.49 0.12
C ILE A 224 -6.54 -26.07 0.17
N THR A 225 -6.97 -25.62 1.34
CA THR A 225 -8.32 -25.07 1.57
C THR A 225 -8.35 -23.55 1.36
N LEU A 226 -9.55 -23.01 1.11
CA LEU A 226 -9.76 -21.56 1.12
C LEU A 226 -9.27 -20.96 2.45
N GLY A 227 -8.50 -19.88 2.39
CA GLY A 227 -7.94 -19.21 3.57
C GLY A 227 -6.67 -19.84 4.13
N LEU A 228 -6.12 -20.90 3.53
CA LEU A 228 -4.83 -21.45 3.95
C LEU A 228 -3.72 -20.38 3.81
N SER A 229 -3.04 -20.07 4.91
CA SER A 229 -1.78 -19.32 4.88
C SER A 229 -0.61 -20.24 4.52
N VAL A 230 0.23 -19.76 3.61
CA VAL A 230 1.43 -20.43 3.12
C VAL A 230 2.61 -19.51 3.34
N PHE A 231 3.64 -20.03 4.02
CA PHE A 231 4.85 -19.29 4.37
C PHE A 231 6.07 -19.90 3.69
N ASP A 232 6.79 -19.07 2.93
CA ASP A 232 8.11 -19.38 2.39
C ASP A 232 9.17 -18.39 2.87
N CYS A 233 10.37 -18.89 3.11
CA CYS A 233 11.50 -18.13 3.63
C CYS A 233 12.42 -17.68 2.50
N ILE A 234 12.79 -16.40 2.49
CA ILE A 234 13.90 -15.88 1.68
C ILE A 234 15.18 -15.96 2.51
N TYR A 235 16.19 -16.62 1.95
CA TYR A 235 17.49 -16.78 2.58
C TYR A 235 18.51 -15.80 1.99
N GLY A 236 19.30 -15.16 2.85
CA GLY A 236 20.39 -14.28 2.43
C GLY A 236 21.61 -15.05 1.90
N GLY A 237 22.45 -14.36 1.13
CA GLY A 237 23.60 -14.93 0.44
C GLY A 237 24.67 -15.56 1.35
N VAL A 238 25.33 -16.56 0.77
CA VAL A 238 26.50 -17.37 1.18
C VAL A 238 26.22 -18.68 1.95
N ASN A 239 25.24 -18.77 2.88
CA ASN A 239 25.04 -20.04 3.63
C ASN A 239 23.61 -20.62 3.68
N GLN A 240 22.56 -19.94 3.17
CA GLN A 240 21.16 -20.45 3.12
C GLN A 240 20.57 -21.02 4.44
N THR A 241 21.15 -20.73 5.60
CA THR A 241 20.71 -21.32 6.88
C THR A 241 19.79 -20.42 7.70
N GLU A 242 19.76 -19.11 7.46
CA GLU A 242 18.92 -18.15 8.21
C GLU A 242 17.86 -17.52 7.32
N CYS A 243 16.60 -17.70 7.72
CA CYS A 243 15.45 -17.05 7.11
C CYS A 243 15.49 -15.55 7.45
N ARG A 244 15.73 -14.69 6.46
CA ARG A 244 15.78 -13.23 6.66
C ARG A 244 14.40 -12.60 6.56
N THR A 245 13.55 -13.15 5.71
CA THR A 245 12.22 -12.61 5.43
C THR A 245 11.26 -13.77 5.22
N ILE A 246 10.15 -13.74 5.94
CA ILE A 246 9.03 -14.68 5.75
C ILE A 246 8.04 -13.99 4.81
N LYS A 247 7.68 -14.66 3.73
CA LYS A 247 6.63 -14.21 2.83
C LYS A 247 5.36 -15.03 3.08
N GLU A 248 4.23 -14.36 3.12
CA GLU A 248 2.91 -15.00 3.29
C GLU A 248 2.10 -14.95 2.00
N SER A 249 1.50 -16.09 1.66
CA SER A 249 0.50 -16.20 0.59
C SER A 249 -0.77 -16.87 1.12
N ILE A 250 -1.94 -16.40 0.71
CA ILE A 250 -3.25 -16.92 1.11
C ILE A 250 -3.90 -17.64 -0.07
N ALA A 251 -4.38 -18.85 0.16
CA ALA A 251 -5.17 -19.60 -0.83
C ALA A 251 -6.58 -19.00 -0.97
N ILE A 252 -6.92 -18.52 -2.17
CA ILE A 252 -8.27 -18.05 -2.54
C ILE A 252 -9.02 -19.06 -3.42
N GLY A 253 -8.42 -20.22 -3.66
CA GLY A 253 -9.02 -21.33 -4.37
C GLY A 253 -8.00 -22.45 -4.61
N PRO A 254 -8.45 -23.62 -5.11
CA PRO A 254 -7.56 -24.72 -5.46
C PRO A 254 -6.61 -24.26 -6.58
N ASN A 255 -5.36 -23.98 -6.22
CA ASN A 255 -4.28 -23.43 -7.06
C ASN A 255 -4.26 -21.92 -7.30
N ASN A 256 -5.10 -21.14 -6.59
CA ASN A 256 -5.07 -19.67 -6.68
C ASN A 256 -4.60 -19.08 -5.34
N PHE A 257 -3.52 -18.32 -5.38
CA PHE A 257 -2.88 -17.73 -4.20
C PHE A 257 -2.67 -16.24 -4.37
N ILE A 258 -2.92 -15.48 -3.31
CA ILE A 258 -2.61 -14.05 -3.24
C ILE A 258 -1.45 -13.88 -2.26
N ARG A 259 -0.39 -13.18 -2.69
CA ARG A 259 0.72 -12.77 -1.81
C ARG A 259 0.24 -11.58 -0.96
N VAL A 260 0.36 -11.68 0.36
CA VAL A 260 -0.13 -10.64 1.29
C VAL A 260 0.71 -9.37 1.18
N ASN A 261 2.04 -9.51 1.10
CA ASN A 261 3.01 -8.42 0.86
C ASN A 261 4.00 -8.84 -0.23
N PRO A 262 3.70 -8.62 -1.53
CA PRO A 262 4.66 -8.94 -2.60
C PRO A 262 5.83 -7.94 -2.60
N ASP A 263 7.08 -8.44 -2.61
CA ASP A 263 8.32 -7.64 -2.69
C ASP A 263 8.34 -6.64 -3.85
N SER A 264 7.54 -6.90 -4.88
CA SER A 264 7.24 -5.96 -5.95
C SER A 264 5.74 -6.03 -6.22
N ILE A 265 4.99 -5.01 -5.78
CA ILE A 265 3.58 -4.87 -6.13
C ILE A 265 3.49 -4.70 -7.66
N SER A 266 2.89 -5.67 -8.36
CA SER A 266 2.69 -5.62 -9.83
C SER A 266 1.71 -4.53 -10.29
N VAL A 267 1.30 -3.64 -9.39
CA VAL A 267 0.40 -2.51 -9.68
C VAL A 267 0.85 -1.22 -9.00
N GLY A 268 2.12 -0.84 -9.17
CA GLY A 268 2.65 0.51 -8.92
C GLY A 268 2.69 0.97 -7.45
N GLU A 269 3.81 1.55 -7.03
CA GLU A 269 3.92 2.29 -5.76
C GLU A 269 2.82 3.36 -5.67
N THR A 270 2.35 3.70 -4.46
CA THR A 270 1.43 4.84 -4.31
C THR A 270 2.21 6.14 -4.52
N VAL A 271 2.10 6.69 -5.72
CA VAL A 271 2.68 7.99 -6.07
C VAL A 271 1.72 9.08 -5.64
N ILE A 272 2.17 10.01 -4.80
CA ILE A 272 1.41 11.22 -4.49
C ILE A 272 2.08 12.44 -5.10
N TYR A 273 1.26 13.33 -5.65
CA TYR A 273 1.73 14.56 -6.26
C TYR A 273 0.90 15.76 -5.81
N PHE A 274 1.58 16.75 -5.24
CA PHE A 274 1.00 18.03 -4.84
C PHE A 274 1.37 19.12 -5.84
N TYR A 275 0.39 19.91 -6.25
CA TYR A 275 0.56 21.13 -7.02
C TYR A 275 -0.26 22.26 -6.39
N ARG A 276 0.15 23.52 -6.57
CA ARG A 276 -0.43 24.67 -5.84
C ARG A 276 -1.96 24.87 -5.95
N ARG A 277 -2.62 24.20 -6.90
CA ARG A 277 -4.07 24.31 -7.17
C ARG A 277 -4.73 22.99 -7.61
N ALA A 278 -3.98 21.90 -7.56
CA ALA A 278 -4.42 20.57 -7.97
C ALA A 278 -3.52 19.52 -7.33
N GLY A 279 -4.01 18.29 -7.25
CA GLY A 279 -3.17 17.19 -6.83
C GLY A 279 -3.70 15.91 -7.40
N GLY A 280 -2.92 14.86 -7.22
CA GLY A 280 -3.39 13.54 -7.51
C GLY A 280 -2.63 12.50 -6.72
N MET A 281 -3.09 11.27 -6.85
CA MET A 281 -2.40 10.10 -6.35
C MET A 281 -2.65 8.90 -7.27
N ILE A 282 -1.71 7.97 -7.30
CA ILE A 282 -1.91 6.64 -7.86
C ILE A 282 -2.22 5.68 -6.71
N VAL A 283 -3.35 4.99 -6.79
CA VAL A 283 -3.71 3.92 -5.86
C VAL A 283 -4.03 2.68 -6.68
N ASN A 284 -3.29 1.59 -6.46
CA ASN A 284 -3.44 0.34 -7.21
C ASN A 284 -3.42 0.56 -8.74
N GLY A 285 -2.50 1.40 -9.20
CA GLY A 285 -2.35 1.80 -10.60
C GLY A 285 -3.49 2.63 -11.19
N ASP A 286 -4.42 3.14 -10.40
CA ASP A 286 -5.47 4.05 -10.85
C ASP A 286 -5.13 5.48 -10.42
N ILE A 287 -5.28 6.46 -11.32
CA ILE A 287 -5.02 7.87 -11.03
C ILE A 287 -6.28 8.49 -10.42
N TYR A 288 -6.13 9.12 -9.26
CA TYR A 288 -7.13 9.97 -8.63
C TYR A 288 -6.65 11.40 -8.67
N ALA A 289 -7.54 12.34 -8.95
CA ALA A 289 -7.22 13.75 -9.09
C ALA A 289 -8.23 14.62 -8.36
N TRP A 290 -7.75 15.77 -7.88
CA TRP A 290 -8.55 16.84 -7.28
C TRP A 290 -7.94 18.20 -7.65
N GLY A 291 -8.65 19.27 -7.35
CA GLY A 291 -8.18 20.64 -7.60
C GLY A 291 -9.18 21.53 -8.31
N ASN A 292 -8.72 22.73 -8.66
CA ASN A 292 -9.46 23.62 -9.53
C ASN A 292 -9.71 22.97 -10.90
N ASN A 293 -11.00 22.87 -11.22
CA ASN A 293 -11.53 22.26 -12.41
C ASN A 293 -12.47 23.18 -13.21
N GLY A 294 -12.45 24.51 -13.02
CA GLY A 294 -13.39 25.37 -13.74
C GLY A 294 -13.18 25.42 -15.27
N LYS A 295 -12.02 24.91 -15.72
CA LYS A 295 -11.70 24.62 -17.12
C LYS A 295 -11.74 23.13 -17.49
N ALA A 296 -12.31 22.29 -16.62
CA ALA A 296 -12.36 20.84 -16.76
C ALA A 296 -10.97 20.19 -16.97
N ILE A 297 -9.96 20.81 -16.37
CA ILE A 297 -8.54 20.50 -16.56
C ILE A 297 -8.13 19.30 -15.70
N THR A 298 -8.77 19.02 -14.57
CA THR A 298 -8.45 17.81 -13.78
C THR A 298 -8.89 16.51 -14.45
N GLY A 299 -9.41 16.55 -15.69
CA GLY A 299 -9.93 15.38 -16.38
C GLY A 299 -11.38 15.08 -16.04
N ILE A 300 -12.10 15.99 -15.38
CA ILE A 300 -13.49 15.80 -14.97
C ILE A 300 -14.36 16.80 -15.74
N LYS A 301 -15.41 16.33 -16.41
CA LYS A 301 -16.17 17.13 -17.38
C LYS A 301 -17.05 18.10 -16.61
N GLY A 302 -16.70 19.38 -16.68
CA GLY A 302 -17.49 20.46 -16.12
C GLY A 302 -18.72 20.79 -16.98
N SER A 303 -19.73 19.91 -17.02
CA SER A 303 -21.07 20.45 -17.28
C SER A 303 -21.33 21.51 -16.21
N LYS A 304 -21.84 22.68 -16.61
CA LYS A 304 -22.03 23.88 -15.77
C LYS A 304 -23.01 23.70 -14.58
N TYR A 305 -23.27 22.47 -14.16
CA TYR A 305 -24.24 22.08 -13.13
C TYR A 305 -23.56 21.33 -11.99
N PHE A 306 -22.44 21.84 -11.48
CA PHE A 306 -22.00 21.43 -10.15
C PHE A 306 -23.00 21.97 -9.13
N THR A 307 -23.48 21.12 -8.24
CA THR A 307 -24.36 21.52 -7.14
C THR A 307 -23.51 22.18 -6.06
N GLY A 308 -23.52 23.51 -5.96
CA GLY A 308 -22.72 24.26 -4.99
C GLY A 308 -22.82 25.77 -5.16
N ASN A 309 -22.31 26.53 -4.20
CA ASN A 309 -22.34 27.99 -4.23
C ASN A 309 -21.35 28.49 -5.30
N THR A 310 -21.85 29.11 -6.38
CA THR A 310 -21.01 29.66 -7.45
C THR A 310 -21.05 31.18 -7.42
N ASN A 311 -19.92 31.83 -7.15
CA ASN A 311 -19.79 33.28 -7.32
C ASN A 311 -19.49 33.60 -8.80
N SER A 312 -19.99 34.74 -9.28
CA SER A 312 -19.56 35.28 -10.58
C SER A 312 -18.04 35.45 -10.59
N ASN A 313 -17.38 34.87 -11.61
CA ASN A 313 -15.90 34.84 -11.79
C ASN A 313 -15.10 33.86 -10.91
N SER A 314 -15.74 32.84 -10.31
CA SER A 314 -15.04 31.74 -9.63
C SER A 314 -15.01 30.45 -10.47
N GLU A 315 -13.84 29.83 -10.58
CA GLU A 315 -13.69 28.50 -11.21
C GLU A 315 -14.21 27.40 -10.26
N VAL A 316 -14.83 26.35 -10.83
CA VAL A 316 -15.29 25.19 -10.05
C VAL A 316 -14.11 24.45 -9.44
N VAL A 317 -14.22 24.07 -8.17
CA VAL A 317 -13.23 23.23 -7.49
C VAL A 317 -13.76 21.81 -7.29
N VAL A 318 -12.98 20.81 -7.69
CA VAL A 318 -13.18 19.41 -7.33
C VAL A 318 -12.38 19.13 -6.08
N ASN A 319 -13.08 18.89 -5.00
CA ASN A 319 -12.54 18.88 -3.65
C ASN A 319 -12.49 17.45 -3.07
N ILE A 320 -12.93 16.46 -3.86
CA ILE A 320 -12.83 15.02 -3.59
C ILE A 320 -11.88 14.36 -4.60
N ALA A 321 -11.21 13.29 -4.19
CA ALA A 321 -10.31 12.51 -5.02
C ALA A 321 -11.15 11.74 -6.04
N MET A 322 -11.10 12.20 -7.28
CA MET A 322 -11.92 11.66 -8.36
C MET A 322 -11.07 10.76 -9.24
N PRO A 323 -11.47 9.50 -9.44
CA PRO A 323 -10.74 8.60 -10.34
C PRO A 323 -10.81 9.12 -11.78
N LEU A 324 -9.67 9.10 -12.46
CA LEU A 324 -9.54 9.41 -13.88
C LEU A 324 -9.69 8.14 -14.71
N ARG A 325 -10.39 8.25 -15.83
CA ARG A 325 -10.66 7.12 -16.73
C ARG A 325 -9.71 7.18 -17.91
N ALA A 326 -9.13 6.04 -18.30
CA ALA A 326 -8.38 5.93 -19.54
C ALA A 326 -9.22 5.26 -20.62
N LYS A 327 -9.11 5.74 -21.87
CA LYS A 327 -9.73 5.10 -23.03
C LYS A 327 -9.10 3.71 -23.25
N LEU A 328 -9.94 2.69 -23.39
CA LEU A 328 -9.51 1.35 -23.78
C LEU A 328 -9.22 1.30 -25.30
N TYR A 329 -8.13 0.64 -25.68
CA TYR A 329 -7.76 0.41 -27.07
C TYR A 329 -7.79 -1.09 -27.37
N ASN A 330 -8.43 -1.48 -28.48
CA ASN A 330 -8.72 -2.88 -28.87
C ASN A 330 -7.48 -3.78 -29.02
N ASN A 331 -6.29 -3.21 -28.98
CA ASN A 331 -5.01 -3.90 -29.18
C ASN A 331 -4.55 -4.65 -27.92
N VAL A 332 -5.20 -4.44 -26.76
CA VAL A 332 -5.02 -5.26 -25.57
C VAL A 332 -5.69 -6.61 -25.86
N GLN A 333 -4.92 -7.55 -26.42
CA GLN A 333 -5.44 -8.85 -26.83
C GLN A 333 -6.17 -9.51 -25.66
N ASN A 334 -7.45 -9.79 -25.90
CA ASN A 334 -8.33 -10.58 -25.04
C ASN A 334 -7.77 -12.02 -24.97
N THR A 335 -6.76 -12.27 -24.13
CA THR A 335 -6.19 -13.62 -23.93
C THR A 335 -7.14 -14.55 -23.19
N TYR A 336 -8.24 -14.03 -22.64
CA TYR A 336 -9.22 -14.80 -21.88
C TYR A 336 -10.46 -15.27 -22.67
N ASN A 337 -10.70 -14.80 -23.90
CA ASN A 337 -11.83 -15.26 -24.70
C ASN A 337 -11.45 -15.43 -26.17
N LYS A 338 -11.10 -16.67 -26.53
CA LYS A 338 -10.86 -17.11 -27.91
C LYS A 338 -12.13 -17.50 -28.66
N ASP A 339 -13.31 -17.36 -28.08
CA ASP A 339 -14.56 -17.70 -28.73
C ASP A 339 -15.12 -16.52 -29.54
N LYS A 340 -14.84 -16.59 -30.85
CA LYS A 340 -15.13 -15.61 -31.91
C LYS A 340 -16.62 -15.40 -32.26
N THR A 341 -17.57 -15.56 -31.35
CA THR A 341 -19.01 -15.53 -31.74
C THR A 341 -19.92 -14.63 -30.92
N ASN A 342 -19.47 -13.97 -29.85
CA ASN A 342 -20.34 -13.09 -29.06
C ASN A 342 -20.14 -11.60 -29.34
N VAL A 343 -20.84 -11.12 -30.36
CA VAL A 343 -21.01 -9.69 -30.72
C VAL A 343 -21.67 -8.85 -29.61
N TYR A 344 -22.17 -9.49 -28.53
CA TYR A 344 -22.86 -8.82 -27.43
C TYR A 344 -21.97 -8.38 -26.25
N ASN A 345 -20.68 -8.75 -26.22
CA ASN A 345 -19.81 -8.39 -25.10
C ASN A 345 -19.18 -6.99 -25.19
N ASP A 346 -19.15 -6.37 -26.37
CA ASP A 346 -18.55 -5.03 -26.53
C ASP A 346 -19.31 -3.94 -25.79
N LYS A 347 -20.61 -4.10 -25.50
CA LYS A 347 -21.39 -3.08 -24.78
C LYS A 347 -20.92 -2.83 -23.33
N TYR A 348 -20.33 -3.84 -22.67
CA TYR A 348 -19.74 -3.70 -21.33
C TYR A 348 -18.33 -3.08 -21.36
N TYR A 349 -17.65 -3.10 -22.52
CA TYR A 349 -16.31 -2.55 -22.74
C TYR A 349 -16.32 -1.20 -23.49
N GLU A 350 -17.43 -0.87 -24.15
CA GLU A 350 -17.68 0.41 -24.84
C GLU A 350 -17.85 1.59 -23.88
N GLN A 351 -18.04 1.32 -22.58
CA GLN A 351 -18.12 2.35 -21.56
C GLN A 351 -17.02 2.15 -20.52
N ASN A 352 -15.92 2.86 -20.71
CA ASN A 352 -14.80 3.16 -19.80
C ASN A 352 -15.13 3.04 -18.28
N TYR A 353 -15.33 1.81 -17.78
CA TYR A 353 -15.78 1.53 -16.42
C TYR A 353 -14.57 1.50 -15.49
N PHE A 354 -14.69 2.16 -14.33
CA PHE A 354 -13.61 2.25 -13.32
C PHE A 354 -13.02 0.90 -12.89
N ASN A 355 -13.79 -0.19 -13.02
CA ASN A 355 -13.43 -1.51 -12.52
C ASN A 355 -13.07 -2.52 -13.61
N SER A 356 -12.88 -2.12 -14.88
CA SER A 356 -12.46 -3.06 -15.92
C SER A 356 -11.10 -3.69 -15.56
N PRO A 357 -10.95 -5.03 -15.54
CA PRO A 357 -9.65 -5.67 -15.31
C PRO A 357 -8.65 -5.37 -16.44
N ASN A 358 -9.13 -4.98 -17.62
CA ASN A 358 -8.32 -4.68 -18.80
C ASN A 358 -7.97 -3.18 -18.92
N ARG A 359 -8.25 -2.37 -17.88
CA ARG A 359 -7.89 -0.95 -17.89
C ARG A 359 -6.37 -0.75 -17.80
N PRO A 360 -5.82 0.27 -18.48
CA PRO A 360 -4.43 0.66 -18.26
C PRO A 360 -4.19 0.93 -16.78
N LYS A 361 -3.13 0.33 -16.24
CA LYS A 361 -2.60 0.63 -14.92
C LYS A 361 -1.47 1.61 -15.06
N PHE A 362 -1.37 2.56 -14.15
CA PHE A 362 -0.42 3.68 -14.19
C PHE A 362 0.67 3.52 -13.13
N ILE A 363 1.87 3.99 -13.46
CA ILE A 363 3.06 3.92 -12.60
C ILE A 363 3.64 5.30 -12.29
N ASP A 364 3.25 6.33 -13.04
CA ASP A 364 3.59 7.73 -12.79
C ASP A 364 2.52 8.62 -13.43
N PHE A 365 2.38 9.85 -12.95
CA PHE A 365 1.43 10.82 -13.50
C PHE A 365 1.86 12.26 -13.17
N PHE A 366 1.38 13.21 -13.95
CA PHE A 366 1.50 14.63 -13.65
C PHE A 366 0.14 15.29 -13.85
N ILE A 367 -0.21 16.16 -12.91
CA ILE A 367 -1.44 16.95 -13.01
C ILE A 367 -1.16 18.42 -12.74
N SER A 368 -1.75 19.31 -13.53
CA SER A 368 -1.76 20.73 -13.20
C SER A 368 -3.00 21.39 -13.75
N VAL A 369 -3.37 22.53 -13.16
CA VAL A 369 -4.49 23.35 -13.65
C VAL A 369 -4.24 24.03 -14.99
N TYR A 370 -3.05 23.89 -15.59
CA TYR A 370 -2.74 24.45 -16.91
C TYR A 370 -2.67 23.40 -18.00
N HIS A 371 -2.19 22.20 -17.66
CA HIS A 371 -1.94 21.15 -18.66
C HIS A 371 -2.89 19.97 -18.55
N GLY A 372 -3.63 19.86 -17.46
CA GLY A 372 -4.49 18.71 -17.19
C GLY A 372 -3.74 17.54 -16.62
N ALA A 373 -4.23 16.33 -16.87
CA ALA A 373 -3.67 15.12 -16.31
C ALA A 373 -3.05 14.25 -17.41
N CYS A 374 -1.82 13.81 -17.17
CA CYS A 374 -1.15 12.78 -17.96
C CYS A 374 -0.67 11.66 -17.04
N GLY A 375 -0.79 10.42 -17.48
CA GLY A 375 -0.33 9.22 -16.80
C GLY A 375 0.55 8.35 -17.69
N ILE A 376 1.54 7.70 -17.09
CA ILE A 376 2.39 6.68 -17.71
C ILE A 376 1.86 5.30 -17.32
N SER A 377 1.48 4.47 -18.29
CA SER A 377 0.97 3.13 -18.02
C SER A 377 2.09 2.15 -17.61
N THR A 378 1.74 0.97 -17.11
CA THR A 378 2.67 -0.14 -16.86
C THR A 378 3.38 -0.61 -18.14
N ASN A 379 2.79 -0.37 -19.31
CA ASN A 379 3.41 -0.59 -20.61
C ASN A 379 4.24 0.63 -21.09
N LYS A 380 4.45 1.62 -20.22
CA LYS A 380 5.19 2.87 -20.48
C LYS A 380 4.56 3.73 -21.58
N GLU A 381 3.26 3.58 -21.81
CA GLU A 381 2.48 4.41 -22.73
C GLU A 381 2.07 5.71 -22.03
N VAL A 382 1.94 6.81 -22.78
CA VAL A 382 1.43 8.08 -22.23
C VAL A 382 -0.05 8.23 -22.53
N TYR A 383 -0.85 8.47 -21.50
CA TYR A 383 -2.27 8.80 -21.60
C TYR A 383 -2.53 10.18 -21.01
N CYS A 384 -3.13 11.08 -21.77
CA CYS A 384 -3.40 12.45 -21.33
C CYS A 384 -4.86 12.85 -21.54
N GLY A 385 -5.38 13.75 -20.71
CA GLY A 385 -6.77 14.21 -20.80
C GLY A 385 -7.07 15.46 -19.97
N GLY A 386 -8.33 15.92 -20.12
CA GLY A 386 -8.82 17.22 -19.65
C GLY A 386 -9.63 17.91 -20.75
N THR A 387 -10.88 18.33 -20.49
CA THR A 387 -11.69 19.04 -21.50
C THR A 387 -11.40 20.52 -21.45
N THR A 388 -10.27 20.92 -22.05
CA THR A 388 -10.13 22.17 -22.81
C THR A 388 -11.01 23.33 -22.35
N GLY A 389 -10.75 23.88 -21.16
CA GLY A 389 -11.39 25.12 -20.77
C GLY A 389 -10.84 26.29 -21.59
N GLY A 390 -11.52 26.56 -22.70
CA GLY A 390 -11.26 27.66 -23.62
C GLY A 390 -10.17 27.35 -24.64
N ASN A 391 -10.57 27.08 -25.89
CA ASN A 391 -9.73 26.87 -27.09
C ASN A 391 -8.76 25.67 -27.05
N SER A 392 -9.29 24.55 -27.55
CA SER A 392 -8.81 23.17 -27.43
C SER A 392 -7.80 22.67 -28.48
N SER A 393 -7.28 23.48 -29.39
CA SER A 393 -6.54 22.93 -30.53
C SER A 393 -5.04 22.72 -30.32
N SER A 394 -4.43 23.17 -29.21
CA SER A 394 -2.97 23.34 -29.16
C SER A 394 -2.20 22.63 -28.05
N TRP A 395 -2.84 21.84 -27.17
CA TRP A 395 -2.14 21.17 -26.04
C TRP A 395 -2.06 19.64 -26.10
N TYR A 396 -2.68 19.00 -27.10
CA TYR A 396 -2.70 17.54 -27.24
C TYR A 396 -3.07 17.09 -28.66
N ASP A 397 -2.53 17.69 -29.72
CA ASP A 397 -2.91 17.32 -31.10
C ASP A 397 -2.50 15.89 -31.49
N ASP A 398 -1.61 15.28 -30.72
CA ASP A 398 -1.10 13.93 -30.93
C ASP A 398 -1.95 12.79 -30.34
N LEU A 399 -2.96 13.06 -29.49
CA LEU A 399 -3.71 11.98 -28.84
C LEU A 399 -4.67 11.27 -29.81
N ASP A 400 -4.89 9.98 -29.60
CA ASP A 400 -5.72 9.14 -30.46
C ASP A 400 -7.24 9.37 -30.23
N GLY A 401 -7.87 10.05 -31.19
CA GLY A 401 -9.32 10.21 -31.33
C GLY A 401 -9.74 11.54 -31.94
N THR A 402 -10.63 11.52 -32.96
CA THR A 402 -11.15 12.73 -33.63
C THR A 402 -12.37 13.35 -32.92
N ASN A 403 -13.00 12.62 -31.99
CA ASN A 403 -14.17 13.04 -31.21
C ASN A 403 -13.92 12.79 -29.72
N ARG A 404 -13.00 13.56 -29.11
CA ARG A 404 -12.68 13.44 -27.69
C ARG A 404 -13.87 13.91 -26.85
N LYS A 405 -14.62 12.96 -26.30
CA LYS A 405 -15.72 13.21 -25.35
C LYS A 405 -15.14 13.23 -23.93
N GLY A 406 -15.60 14.16 -23.10
CA GLY A 406 -14.98 14.46 -21.80
C GLY A 406 -14.87 13.28 -20.83
N GLU A 407 -13.97 13.46 -19.87
CA GLU A 407 -13.58 12.57 -18.74
C GLU A 407 -12.53 11.48 -18.99
N LEU A 408 -12.04 11.33 -20.22
CA LEU A 408 -11.06 10.28 -20.54
C LEU A 408 -9.65 10.84 -20.73
N LEU A 409 -8.66 10.07 -20.28
CA LEU A 409 -7.28 10.10 -20.73
C LEU A 409 -7.18 9.29 -22.04
N TYR A 410 -6.63 9.91 -23.07
CA TYR A 410 -6.42 9.32 -24.39
C TYR A 410 -4.94 9.03 -24.57
N ARG A 411 -4.61 7.90 -25.20
CA ARG A 411 -3.23 7.53 -25.47
C ARG A 411 -2.60 8.45 -26.51
N SER A 412 -1.34 8.81 -26.29
CA SER A 412 -0.49 9.49 -27.27
C SER A 412 -0.26 8.61 -28.49
N LYS A 413 -0.31 9.18 -29.71
CA LYS A 413 0.15 8.50 -30.93
C LYS A 413 1.67 8.40 -31.01
N HIS A 414 2.38 9.25 -30.27
CA HIS A 414 3.84 9.26 -30.24
C HIS A 414 4.36 8.25 -29.22
N PHE A 415 3.85 8.27 -27.99
CA PHE A 415 4.24 7.37 -26.92
C PHE A 415 3.22 6.25 -26.70
N ASP A 416 3.12 5.36 -27.68
CA ASP A 416 2.16 4.25 -27.74
C ASP A 416 2.69 2.93 -27.14
N GLY A 417 3.88 2.93 -26.55
CA GLY A 417 4.47 1.77 -25.89
C GLY A 417 5.01 0.66 -26.80
N SER A 418 4.90 0.81 -28.13
CA SER A 418 5.22 -0.27 -29.09
C SER A 418 6.72 -0.57 -29.24
N THR A 419 7.60 0.38 -28.92
CA THR A 419 9.06 0.26 -28.99
C THR A 419 9.69 1.15 -27.91
N ASN A 420 10.98 0.95 -27.60
CA ASN A 420 11.67 1.71 -26.55
C ASN A 420 11.60 3.25 -26.76
N SER A 421 11.74 3.75 -28.00
CA SER A 421 11.63 5.19 -28.30
C SER A 421 10.19 5.74 -28.21
N LYS A 422 9.20 4.86 -28.06
CA LYS A 422 7.78 5.19 -27.86
C LYS A 422 7.30 4.88 -26.44
N ARG A 423 8.23 4.64 -25.52
CA ARG A 423 7.98 4.36 -24.11
C ARG A 423 8.57 5.47 -23.25
N VAL A 424 7.87 5.85 -22.19
CA VAL A 424 8.24 6.97 -21.32
C VAL A 424 8.42 6.48 -19.88
N ASN A 425 9.52 6.91 -19.26
CA ASN A 425 9.83 6.62 -17.86
C ASN A 425 9.36 7.70 -16.90
N ARG A 426 9.37 8.97 -17.32
CA ARG A 426 8.92 10.10 -16.50
C ARG A 426 8.34 11.22 -17.35
N LEU A 427 7.36 11.93 -16.80
CA LEU A 427 6.81 13.13 -17.42
C LEU A 427 6.46 14.20 -16.40
N PHE A 428 6.55 15.45 -16.83
CA PHE A 428 6.01 16.62 -16.16
C PHE A 428 5.81 17.74 -17.15
N ALA A 429 5.14 18.82 -16.73
CA ALA A 429 5.07 20.05 -17.50
C ALA A 429 5.52 21.25 -16.67
N ASN A 430 6.18 22.20 -17.31
CA ASN A 430 6.50 23.49 -16.71
C ASN A 430 6.06 24.62 -17.67
N ASN A 431 5.31 25.58 -17.14
CA ASN A 431 4.67 26.65 -17.90
C ASN A 431 3.64 26.17 -18.95
N GLN A 432 4.05 25.94 -20.19
CA GLN A 432 3.22 25.53 -21.33
C GLN A 432 3.94 24.47 -22.20
N ILE A 433 4.99 23.86 -21.66
CA ILE A 433 5.79 22.84 -22.32
C ILE A 433 5.83 21.58 -21.47
N TRP A 434 5.65 20.45 -22.15
CA TRP A 434 5.79 19.11 -21.60
C TRP A 434 7.20 18.58 -21.80
N HIS A 435 7.67 17.80 -20.83
CA HIS A 435 8.92 17.07 -20.87
C HIS A 435 8.63 15.58 -20.64
N PHE A 436 9.21 14.74 -21.48
CA PHE A 436 9.07 13.29 -21.43
C PHE A 436 10.46 12.66 -21.47
N LEU A 437 10.80 11.87 -20.46
CA LEU A 437 11.98 11.02 -20.50
C LEU A 437 11.64 9.70 -21.16
N GLY A 438 12.15 9.47 -22.36
CA GLY A 438 12.01 8.21 -23.08
C GLY A 438 12.77 7.07 -22.41
N GLU A 439 12.32 5.83 -22.61
CA GLU A 439 13.05 4.62 -22.17
C GLU A 439 14.39 4.46 -22.91
N ASP A 440 14.52 5.10 -24.07
CA ASP A 440 15.76 5.20 -24.84
C ASP A 440 16.79 6.19 -24.24
N GLY A 441 16.45 6.86 -23.13
CA GLY A 441 17.32 7.82 -22.45
C GLY A 441 17.38 9.21 -23.09
N ASN A 442 16.50 9.49 -24.06
CA ASN A 442 16.35 10.83 -24.63
C ASN A 442 15.25 11.62 -23.89
N VAL A 443 15.39 12.95 -23.85
CA VAL A 443 14.33 13.83 -23.34
C VAL A 443 13.62 14.49 -24.51
N TYR A 444 12.31 14.29 -24.57
CA TYR A 444 11.43 14.86 -25.58
C TYR A 444 10.62 16.01 -25.01
N ILE A 445 10.33 16.97 -25.87
CA ILE A 445 9.56 18.16 -25.53
C ILE A 445 8.41 18.38 -26.50
N TRP A 446 7.34 18.99 -26.00
CA TRP A 446 6.17 19.34 -26.79
C TRP A 446 5.40 20.50 -26.15
N GLY A 447 4.96 21.49 -26.93
CA GLY A 447 4.18 22.63 -26.44
C GLY A 447 4.81 24.01 -26.74
N ASP A 448 4.41 25.02 -25.98
CA ASP A 448 4.79 26.42 -26.20
C ASP A 448 5.65 26.93 -25.04
N PRO A 449 6.98 26.87 -25.14
CA PRO A 449 7.85 27.24 -24.04
C PRO A 449 7.92 28.76 -23.85
N SER A 450 8.17 29.13 -22.61
CA SER A 450 8.81 30.40 -22.30
C SER A 450 9.98 30.12 -21.35
N SER A 451 10.85 31.11 -21.13
CA SER A 451 11.92 30.99 -20.12
C SER A 451 12.92 29.87 -20.41
N GLY A 452 13.15 29.50 -21.67
CA GLY A 452 14.20 28.55 -22.04
C GLY A 452 13.96 27.10 -21.60
N PHE A 453 12.78 26.77 -21.07
CA PHE A 453 12.50 25.42 -20.55
C PHE A 453 12.51 24.32 -21.61
N ALA A 454 12.43 24.67 -22.90
CA ALA A 454 12.58 23.72 -23.99
C ALA A 454 13.98 23.11 -24.10
N GLY A 455 15.03 23.78 -23.61
CA GLY A 455 16.39 23.25 -23.76
C GLY A 455 16.94 23.35 -25.19
N ASN A 456 16.29 24.08 -26.09
CA ASN A 456 16.73 24.24 -27.49
C ASN A 456 17.66 25.44 -27.73
N GLY A 457 18.12 26.09 -26.67
CA GLY A 457 19.01 27.25 -26.73
C GLY A 457 18.29 28.59 -26.91
N SER A 458 16.94 28.57 -26.96
CA SER A 458 16.08 29.75 -27.16
C SER A 458 15.10 29.91 -26.01
N VAL A 459 14.68 31.15 -25.73
CA VAL A 459 13.74 31.48 -24.66
C VAL A 459 12.31 31.03 -24.97
N SER A 460 11.89 31.04 -26.24
CA SER A 460 10.47 30.90 -26.63
C SER A 460 10.26 30.35 -28.05
N SER A 461 10.64 29.09 -28.29
CA SER A 461 10.39 28.40 -29.57
C SER A 461 9.26 27.39 -29.44
N LYS A 462 8.14 27.56 -30.15
CA LYS A 462 7.02 26.62 -30.10
C LYS A 462 7.34 25.28 -30.77
N PHE A 463 6.89 24.18 -30.15
CA PHE A 463 7.04 22.81 -30.64
C PHE A 463 5.66 22.17 -30.86
N THR A 464 5.23 22.12 -32.12
CA THR A 464 3.98 21.46 -32.52
C THR A 464 4.13 19.95 -32.72
N ASN A 465 5.37 19.45 -32.76
CA ASN A 465 5.68 18.02 -32.82
C ASN A 465 6.69 17.68 -31.73
N TYR A 466 6.64 16.43 -31.24
CA TYR A 466 7.61 15.94 -30.29
C TYR A 466 9.01 16.04 -30.86
N SER A 467 9.88 16.71 -30.12
CA SER A 467 11.26 16.94 -30.53
C SER A 467 12.18 16.51 -29.39
N SER A 468 13.24 15.77 -29.68
CA SER A 468 14.28 15.49 -28.69
C SER A 468 15.11 16.74 -28.43
N ILE A 469 15.59 16.89 -27.19
CA ILE A 469 16.50 17.98 -26.84
C ILE A 469 17.90 17.62 -27.36
N ASN A 470 18.44 18.43 -28.27
CA ASN A 470 19.76 18.21 -28.83
C ASN A 470 20.86 18.25 -27.75
N GLY A 471 21.80 17.29 -27.82
CA GLY A 471 22.93 17.21 -26.91
C GLY A 471 22.60 16.61 -25.53
N LEU A 472 21.37 16.14 -25.32
CA LEU A 472 20.94 15.49 -24.08
C LEU A 472 20.52 14.04 -24.37
N SER A 473 21.31 13.07 -23.90
CA SER A 473 21.10 11.63 -24.12
C SER A 473 21.63 10.82 -22.94
N ASN A 474 21.30 9.53 -22.88
CA ASN A 474 21.64 8.64 -21.76
C ASN A 474 21.15 9.16 -20.40
N ILE A 475 20.01 9.84 -20.40
CA ILE A 475 19.38 10.38 -19.21
C ILE A 475 18.69 9.25 -18.44
N GLU A 476 18.97 9.21 -17.14
CA GLU A 476 18.36 8.28 -16.20
C GLU A 476 17.11 8.88 -15.55
N ASP A 477 17.15 10.18 -15.23
CA ASP A 477 16.02 10.85 -14.59
C ASP A 477 15.92 12.35 -14.96
N ILE A 478 14.71 12.90 -14.89
CA ILE A 478 14.41 14.32 -15.10
C ILE A 478 13.55 14.87 -13.96
N THR A 479 13.77 16.14 -13.60
CA THR A 479 13.01 16.80 -12.54
C THR A 479 12.96 18.31 -12.77
N TYR A 480 12.26 19.04 -11.90
CA TYR A 480 11.99 20.46 -12.06
C TYR A 480 11.82 21.15 -10.72
N ILE A 481 12.03 22.46 -10.74
CA ILE A 481 11.79 23.38 -9.63
C ILE A 481 10.50 24.15 -9.95
N THR A 482 9.58 24.24 -8.97
CA THR A 482 8.25 24.84 -9.16
C THR A 482 8.14 26.28 -8.70
N THR A 483 9.01 26.74 -7.80
CA THR A 483 8.93 28.11 -7.26
C THR A 483 9.22 29.15 -8.32
N ILE A 484 8.24 30.04 -8.53
CA ILE A 484 8.35 31.19 -9.44
C ILE A 484 9.55 32.05 -9.02
N GLY A 485 10.37 32.39 -10.00
CA GLY A 485 11.65 33.07 -9.82
C GLY A 485 12.82 32.10 -9.83
N PHE A 486 12.65 30.87 -9.36
CA PHE A 486 13.74 29.88 -9.27
C PHE A 486 13.56 28.68 -10.20
N ARG A 487 12.51 28.66 -11.04
CA ARG A 487 12.19 27.49 -11.85
C ARG A 487 13.32 27.13 -12.79
N ARG A 488 13.72 25.86 -12.76
CA ARG A 488 14.69 25.22 -13.65
C ARG A 488 14.24 23.82 -13.95
N ILE A 489 14.77 23.27 -15.02
CA ILE A 489 14.70 21.85 -15.34
C ILE A 489 16.05 21.22 -15.01
N GLY A 490 16.01 20.03 -14.41
CA GLY A 490 17.18 19.23 -14.08
C GLY A 490 17.09 17.86 -14.77
N ALA A 491 18.24 17.33 -15.16
CA ALA A 491 18.37 15.95 -15.62
C ALA A 491 19.64 15.33 -15.04
N ILE A 492 19.64 14.02 -14.85
CA ILE A 492 20.82 13.24 -14.45
C ILE A 492 21.04 12.12 -15.46
N ASP A 493 22.28 11.97 -15.93
CA ASP A 493 22.67 10.88 -16.82
C ASP A 493 23.07 9.61 -16.06
N LYS A 494 23.13 8.49 -16.77
CA LYS A 494 23.46 7.16 -16.22
C LYS A 494 24.86 7.05 -15.59
N ILE A 495 25.71 8.05 -15.79
CA ILE A 495 27.07 8.11 -15.22
C ILE A 495 27.19 9.23 -14.18
N GLY A 496 26.06 9.74 -13.69
CA GLY A 496 25.98 10.71 -12.58
C GLY A 496 26.23 12.17 -12.94
N GLY A 497 26.31 12.50 -14.23
CA GLY A 497 26.36 13.87 -14.72
C GLY A 497 25.01 14.57 -14.59
N VAL A 498 24.99 15.75 -13.96
CA VAL A 498 23.79 16.58 -13.82
C VAL A 498 23.78 17.70 -14.86
N TYR A 499 22.61 17.93 -15.46
CA TYR A 499 22.34 19.00 -16.42
C TYR A 499 21.24 19.89 -15.90
N ILE A 500 21.39 21.20 -16.06
CA ILE A 500 20.36 22.18 -15.70
C ILE A 500 20.08 23.15 -16.84
N TRP A 501 18.82 23.55 -17.00
CA TRP A 501 18.43 24.58 -17.97
C TRP A 501 17.13 25.28 -17.58
N GLY A 502 16.77 26.29 -18.37
CA GLY A 502 15.72 27.25 -18.07
C GLY A 502 16.28 28.52 -17.46
N VAL A 503 15.65 29.64 -17.80
CA VAL A 503 15.99 30.98 -17.31
C VAL A 503 14.71 31.73 -16.97
N GLU A 504 14.49 31.98 -15.69
CA GLU A 504 13.41 32.82 -15.21
C GLU A 504 13.96 34.20 -14.81
N GLY A 505 13.25 35.28 -15.13
CA GLY A 505 13.76 36.65 -14.93
C GLY A 505 13.06 37.37 -13.79
N VAL A 506 13.82 38.09 -12.95
CA VAL A 506 13.30 39.02 -11.93
C VAL A 506 13.43 40.45 -12.48
N SER A 507 12.68 40.79 -13.55
CA SER A 507 12.55 42.14 -14.19
C SER A 507 12.37 42.11 -15.72
N GLY A 508 12.22 40.93 -16.35
CA GLY A 508 11.96 40.81 -17.79
C GLY A 508 13.17 40.50 -18.67
N SER A 509 14.41 40.64 -18.17
CA SER A 509 15.59 40.10 -18.86
C SER A 509 15.70 38.59 -18.63
N LYS A 510 15.57 37.80 -19.71
CA LYS A 510 15.72 36.34 -19.72
C LYS A 510 16.98 35.97 -20.50
N ALA A 511 18.15 36.30 -19.94
CA ALA A 511 19.42 36.04 -20.60
C ALA A 511 19.74 34.53 -20.58
N CYS A 512 19.72 33.91 -21.75
CA CYS A 512 20.16 32.53 -21.95
C CYS A 512 21.66 32.37 -21.69
N GLU A 513 22.46 33.31 -22.18
CA GLU A 513 23.91 33.23 -22.12
C GLU A 513 24.46 33.81 -20.82
N ARG A 514 25.35 33.04 -20.18
CA ARG A 514 26.10 33.46 -19.00
C ARG A 514 27.58 33.19 -19.21
N LYS A 515 28.42 34.14 -18.83
CA LYS A 515 29.87 34.06 -19.02
C LYS A 515 30.56 33.81 -17.69
N PHE A 516 31.29 32.70 -17.60
CA PHE A 516 32.11 32.36 -16.44
C PHE A 516 33.56 32.21 -16.89
N GLY A 517 34.40 33.18 -16.51
CA GLY A 517 35.76 33.29 -17.03
C GLY A 517 35.78 33.53 -18.55
N SER A 518 36.48 32.68 -19.30
CA SER A 518 36.56 32.74 -20.77
C SER A 518 35.45 31.96 -21.48
N LYS A 519 34.66 31.15 -20.76
CA LYS A 519 33.61 30.30 -21.35
C LYS A 519 32.22 30.93 -21.22
N THR A 520 31.41 30.77 -22.26
CA THR A 520 29.99 31.16 -22.27
C THR A 520 29.13 29.91 -22.26
N TYR A 521 28.12 29.89 -21.40
CA TYR A 521 27.15 28.81 -21.22
C TYR A 521 25.76 29.31 -21.61
N ASN A 522 25.02 28.53 -22.41
CA ASN A 522 23.64 28.83 -22.76
C ASN A 522 22.70 27.99 -21.88
N PHE A 523 22.11 28.61 -20.86
CA PHE A 523 21.15 27.98 -19.94
C PHE A 523 19.74 27.83 -20.51
N CYS A 524 19.48 28.27 -21.75
CA CYS A 524 18.30 27.85 -22.50
C CYS A 524 18.53 26.51 -23.22
N SER A 525 19.72 25.92 -23.11
CA SER A 525 20.05 24.52 -23.43
C SER A 525 20.50 23.79 -22.17
N PRO A 526 20.42 22.44 -22.13
CA PRO A 526 20.97 21.65 -21.04
C PRO A 526 22.46 21.95 -20.84
N VAL A 527 22.81 22.57 -19.71
CA VAL A 527 24.19 22.84 -19.32
C VAL A 527 24.61 21.77 -18.33
N LYS A 528 25.60 20.95 -18.70
CA LYS A 528 26.23 20.02 -17.77
C LYS A 528 26.96 20.80 -16.67
N ILE A 529 26.75 20.39 -15.43
CA ILE A 529 27.49 20.94 -14.29
C ILE A 529 28.94 20.47 -14.37
N GLU A 530 29.87 21.43 -14.35
CA GLU A 530 31.31 21.20 -14.42
C GLU A 530 32.07 22.21 -13.54
N PRO A 531 33.34 21.97 -13.18
CA PRO A 531 34.09 22.87 -12.30
C PRO A 531 34.19 24.32 -12.80
N ASN A 532 34.11 24.52 -14.11
CA ASN A 532 34.20 25.85 -14.72
C ASN A 532 32.93 26.69 -14.47
N ASN A 533 31.75 26.06 -14.35
CA ASN A 533 30.46 26.73 -14.18
C ASN A 533 29.84 26.56 -12.80
N SER A 534 30.52 25.89 -11.87
CA SER A 534 30.09 25.73 -10.48
C SER A 534 31.10 26.30 -9.48
N ASN A 535 30.70 26.31 -8.20
CA ASN A 535 31.55 26.67 -7.06
C ASN A 535 32.53 25.56 -6.63
N LEU A 536 32.42 24.34 -7.17
CA LEU A 536 33.27 23.20 -6.79
C LEU A 536 34.33 22.91 -7.86
N SER A 537 35.56 22.63 -7.43
CA SER A 537 36.65 22.20 -8.34
C SER A 537 36.52 20.75 -8.79
N ILE A 538 35.82 19.92 -8.02
CA ILE A 538 35.52 18.51 -8.31
C ILE A 538 34.02 18.32 -8.10
N ILE A 539 33.32 17.85 -9.12
CA ILE A 539 31.88 17.59 -9.05
C ILE A 539 31.68 16.15 -8.52
N PRO A 540 30.92 15.95 -7.44
CA PRO A 540 30.58 14.60 -6.98
C PRO A 540 29.86 13.80 -8.07
N ASN A 541 30.04 12.48 -8.04
CA ASN A 541 29.29 11.59 -8.91
C ASN A 541 27.91 11.32 -8.31
N PHE A 542 26.85 11.82 -8.94
CA PHE A 542 25.49 11.73 -8.41
C PHE A 542 24.76 10.46 -8.84
N VAL A 543 23.90 9.92 -7.97
CA VAL A 543 23.07 8.74 -8.26
C VAL A 543 21.57 9.07 -8.28
N SER A 544 21.16 10.21 -7.73
CA SER A 544 19.78 10.69 -7.83
C SER A 544 19.69 12.20 -7.86
N LEU A 545 18.61 12.71 -8.45
CA LEU A 545 18.29 14.14 -8.54
C LEU A 545 16.80 14.35 -8.33
N LYS A 546 16.43 15.16 -7.34
CA LYS A 546 15.04 15.51 -7.01
C LYS A 546 14.84 17.02 -7.06
N GLY A 547 13.66 17.45 -7.52
CA GLY A 547 13.24 18.85 -7.43
C GLY A 547 12.93 19.23 -5.99
N GLY A 548 13.52 20.31 -5.51
CA GLY A 548 13.10 21.01 -4.29
C GLY A 548 12.31 22.28 -4.64
N ILE A 549 12.06 23.12 -3.64
CA ILE A 549 11.32 24.38 -3.81
C ILE A 549 12.07 25.38 -4.70
N ASP A 550 13.34 25.66 -4.43
CA ASP A 550 14.17 26.63 -5.18
C ASP A 550 15.57 26.11 -5.53
N GLY A 551 15.82 24.82 -5.31
CA GLY A 551 17.03 24.11 -5.69
C GLY A 551 16.73 22.65 -5.94
N PHE A 552 17.65 21.94 -6.57
CA PHE A 552 17.60 20.49 -6.67
C PHE A 552 18.30 19.85 -5.47
N VAL A 553 17.81 18.70 -5.04
CA VAL A 553 18.46 17.83 -4.06
C VAL A 553 19.09 16.67 -4.82
N ALA A 554 20.41 16.59 -4.80
CA ALA A 554 21.17 15.50 -5.39
C ALA A 554 21.75 14.60 -4.30
N GLN A 555 21.89 13.30 -4.58
CA GLN A 555 22.58 12.35 -3.72
C GLN A 555 23.76 11.75 -4.48
N ASP A 556 24.92 11.65 -3.83
CA ASP A 556 26.10 11.02 -4.42
C ASP A 556 26.17 9.50 -4.16
N GLU A 557 27.16 8.83 -4.75
CA GLU A 557 27.41 7.40 -4.61
C GLU A 557 27.73 6.95 -3.17
N ASN A 558 28.12 7.86 -2.29
CA ASN A 558 28.36 7.58 -0.87
C ASN A 558 27.09 7.77 -0.02
N GLY A 559 26.00 8.22 -0.64
CA GLY A 559 24.74 8.53 0.02
C GLY A 559 24.67 9.93 0.62
N ASP A 560 25.69 10.78 0.42
CA ASP A 560 25.70 12.15 0.92
C ASP A 560 24.82 13.06 0.03
N PHE A 561 24.10 14.00 0.65
CA PHE A 561 23.14 14.88 -0.03
C PHE A 561 23.71 16.28 -0.30
N TYR A 562 23.28 16.88 -1.41
CA TYR A 562 23.71 18.19 -1.87
C TYR A 562 22.53 19.01 -2.38
N LYS A 563 22.56 20.31 -2.07
CA LYS A 563 21.69 21.30 -2.72
C LYS A 563 22.39 21.84 -3.96
N ILE A 564 21.72 21.81 -5.10
CA ILE A 564 22.17 22.42 -6.35
C ILE A 564 21.23 23.58 -6.67
N SER A 565 21.75 24.80 -6.75
CA SER A 565 20.94 25.99 -7.05
C SER A 565 21.63 26.89 -8.07
N GLN A 566 20.83 27.65 -8.82
CA GLN A 566 21.33 28.59 -9.81
C GLN A 566 20.54 29.90 -9.76
N SER A 567 21.20 30.95 -9.29
CA SER A 567 20.67 32.31 -9.22
C SER A 567 20.24 32.86 -10.57
N ASN A 568 19.40 33.89 -10.56
CA ASN A 568 19.06 34.65 -11.77
C ASN A 568 20.12 35.70 -12.12
N ASP A 569 21.06 36.01 -11.21
CA ASP A 569 22.21 36.82 -11.57
C ASP A 569 23.08 36.06 -12.58
N THR A 570 23.28 36.68 -13.75
CA THR A 570 24.09 36.12 -14.84
C THR A 570 25.57 35.94 -14.47
N LYS A 571 26.04 36.57 -13.38
CA LYS A 571 27.41 36.45 -12.87
C LYS A 571 27.58 35.28 -11.90
N ASP A 572 26.49 34.80 -11.31
CA ASP A 572 26.53 33.72 -10.34
C ASP A 572 26.70 32.37 -11.03
N LYS A 573 27.75 31.65 -10.60
CA LYS A 573 27.95 30.24 -10.93
C LYS A 573 26.89 29.37 -10.26
N ILE A 574 26.77 28.13 -10.73
CA ILE A 574 25.95 27.09 -10.10
C ILE A 574 26.52 26.82 -8.70
N GLN A 575 25.67 26.92 -7.68
CA GLN A 575 26.05 26.64 -6.30
C GLN A 575 25.70 25.20 -5.96
N ILE A 576 26.70 24.46 -5.49
CA ILE A 576 26.57 23.11 -4.95
C ILE A 576 27.00 23.17 -3.49
N GLU A 577 26.07 22.87 -2.61
CA GLU A 577 26.25 22.96 -1.15
C GLU A 577 26.05 21.57 -0.54
N SER A 578 27.05 21.08 0.20
CA SER A 578 26.93 19.81 0.93
C SER A 578 25.96 19.99 2.10
N ILE A 579 24.90 19.17 2.14
CA ILE A 579 23.97 19.16 3.27
C ILE A 579 24.67 18.70 4.54
N LYS A 580 25.57 17.72 4.45
CA LYS A 580 26.35 17.20 5.58
C LYS A 580 27.21 18.27 6.26
N GLU A 581 27.83 19.16 5.49
CA GLU A 581 28.56 20.30 6.07
C GLU A 581 27.61 21.38 6.58
N LYS A 582 26.50 21.61 5.88
CA LYS A 582 25.48 22.59 6.27
C LYS A 582 24.87 22.25 7.64
N ILE A 583 24.50 20.99 7.89
CA ILE A 583 23.89 20.59 9.16
C ILE A 583 24.82 20.79 10.37
N LYS A 584 26.15 20.78 10.20
CA LYS A 584 27.10 21.05 11.30
C LYS A 584 27.02 22.48 11.83
N THR A 585 26.43 23.41 11.07
CA THR A 585 26.23 24.79 11.51
C THR A 585 25.08 24.93 12.52
N TYR A 586 24.24 23.89 12.65
CA TYR A 586 23.08 23.87 13.53
C TYR A 586 23.50 23.56 14.97
N ASN A 587 23.89 24.61 15.69
CA ASN A 587 24.43 24.52 17.05
C ASN A 587 23.47 25.05 18.13
N SER A 588 22.24 25.42 17.76
CA SER A 588 21.31 26.03 18.71
C SER A 588 20.78 25.01 19.73
N SER A 589 21.14 25.21 21.00
CA SER A 589 20.60 24.51 22.15
C SER A 589 19.30 25.11 22.69
N ASN A 590 18.75 26.16 22.07
CA ASN A 590 17.54 26.82 22.56
C ASN A 590 16.28 26.02 22.20
N GLY A 591 15.53 25.64 23.24
CA GLY A 591 14.11 25.30 23.21
C GLY A 591 13.76 23.85 22.90
N ASN A 592 14.10 23.34 21.71
CA ASN A 592 13.43 22.15 21.17
C ASN A 592 14.35 20.98 20.79
N GLY A 593 15.66 21.18 20.62
CA GLY A 593 16.62 20.13 20.27
C GLY A 593 16.48 19.54 18.86
N LEU A 594 15.52 19.99 18.04
CA LEU A 594 15.32 19.55 16.65
C LEU A 594 16.28 20.26 15.68
N LEU A 595 16.78 21.43 16.05
CA LEU A 595 17.80 22.20 15.32
C LEU A 595 19.22 21.94 15.83
N LYS A 596 19.46 20.86 16.57
CA LYS A 596 20.78 20.59 17.14
C LYS A 596 21.45 19.45 16.38
N TYR A 597 22.58 19.73 15.75
CA TYR A 597 23.45 18.69 15.19
C TYR A 597 24.01 17.76 16.28
N ASP A 598 24.01 16.46 15.99
CA ASP A 598 24.60 15.42 16.81
C ASP A 598 25.62 14.65 15.95
N ALA A 599 26.91 14.82 16.25
CA ALA A 599 27.99 14.23 15.46
C ALA A 599 27.95 12.69 15.40
N THR A 600 27.34 12.05 16.39
CA THR A 600 27.22 10.58 16.41
C THR A 600 26.03 10.14 15.56
N LYS A 601 24.89 10.81 15.71
CA LYS A 601 23.65 10.39 15.07
C LYS A 601 23.47 10.90 13.64
N ASP A 602 23.97 12.11 13.35
CA ASP A 602 23.82 12.77 12.05
C ASP A 602 25.02 12.51 11.12
N ALA A 603 25.89 11.55 11.47
CA ALA A 603 27.00 11.13 10.61
C ALA A 603 26.51 10.55 9.26
N LYS A 604 25.33 9.91 9.29
CA LYS A 604 24.66 9.34 8.12
C LYS A 604 23.22 9.85 8.02
N ILE A 605 22.92 10.47 6.88
CA ILE A 605 21.60 10.98 6.53
C ILE A 605 20.93 10.00 5.59
N ILE A 606 19.65 9.69 5.80
CA ILE A 606 18.87 8.78 4.96
C ILE A 606 17.84 9.52 4.08
N SER A 607 17.44 10.73 4.47
CA SER A 607 16.61 11.62 3.66
C SER A 607 16.90 13.07 4.01
N ALA A 608 16.86 13.95 3.02
CA ALA A 608 16.95 15.40 3.22
C ALA A 608 16.19 16.16 2.15
N ASP A 609 15.73 17.37 2.49
CA ASP A 609 15.16 18.31 1.53
C ASP A 609 15.47 19.77 1.92
N ILE A 610 15.30 20.68 0.96
CA ILE A 610 15.60 22.11 1.12
C ILE A 610 14.37 22.81 1.68
N SER A 611 14.53 23.44 2.84
CA SER A 611 13.48 24.21 3.51
C SER A 611 13.93 25.65 3.76
N LYS A 612 13.00 26.52 4.15
CA LYS A 612 13.33 27.90 4.54
C LYS A 612 13.62 27.98 6.03
N THR A 613 14.65 28.74 6.41
CA THR A 613 14.76 29.20 7.80
C THR A 613 13.64 30.21 8.09
N ILE A 614 13.38 30.50 9.36
CA ILE A 614 12.42 31.57 9.73
C ILE A 614 12.82 32.92 9.12
N ASN A 615 14.11 33.19 8.97
CA ASN A 615 14.60 34.41 8.32
C ASN A 615 14.32 34.44 6.80
N ASP A 616 14.42 33.28 6.15
CA ASP A 616 14.13 33.16 4.71
C ASP A 616 12.63 33.33 4.42
N LEU A 617 11.76 32.90 5.34
CA LEU A 617 10.32 33.12 5.24
C LEU A 617 9.97 34.61 5.23
N ASN A 618 10.72 35.43 5.97
CA ASN A 618 10.58 36.89 5.95
C ASN A 618 11.20 37.55 4.70
N ASN A 619 11.96 36.81 3.89
CA ASN A 619 12.66 37.30 2.70
C ASN A 619 12.49 36.33 1.51
N PRO A 620 11.26 36.14 1.01
CA PRO A 620 10.94 35.02 0.13
C PRO A 620 11.56 35.08 -1.26
N SER A 621 12.05 36.26 -1.68
CA SER A 621 12.82 36.44 -2.91
C SER A 621 14.22 35.85 -2.85
N ASN A 622 14.67 35.39 -1.68
CA ASN A 622 15.97 34.77 -1.50
C ASN A 622 15.87 33.25 -1.61
N PHE A 623 16.95 32.64 -2.07
CA PHE A 623 17.12 31.19 -2.01
C PHE A 623 17.03 30.71 -0.56
N SER A 624 16.40 29.57 -0.39
CA SER A 624 16.24 28.88 0.87
C SER A 624 17.60 28.48 1.42
N SER A 625 17.86 28.86 2.66
CA SER A 625 19.12 28.58 3.36
C SER A 625 18.97 27.48 4.40
N GLY A 626 17.76 26.99 4.63
CA GLY A 626 17.44 25.95 5.59
C GLY A 626 17.46 24.54 5.00
N VAL A 627 17.46 23.56 5.89
CA VAL A 627 17.44 22.14 5.55
C VAL A 627 16.61 21.38 6.56
N VAL A 628 15.85 20.39 6.09
CA VAL A 628 15.29 19.33 6.93
C VAL A 628 15.92 18.00 6.57
N TRP A 629 16.20 17.16 7.56
CA TRP A 629 16.84 15.86 7.35
C TRP A 629 16.36 14.80 8.32
N VAL A 630 16.52 13.55 7.89
CA VAL A 630 16.30 12.34 8.67
C VAL A 630 17.62 11.59 8.74
N ASN A 631 18.06 11.26 9.95
CA ASN A 631 19.29 10.50 10.17
C ASN A 631 19.04 8.97 10.21
N GLU A 632 20.10 8.17 10.27
CA GLU A 632 20.00 6.70 10.30
C GLU A 632 19.30 6.12 11.55
N TYR A 633 19.06 6.94 12.57
CA TYR A 633 18.30 6.59 13.77
C TYR A 633 16.81 6.93 13.65
N ASN A 634 16.36 7.28 12.44
CA ASN A 634 14.99 7.66 12.10
C ASN A 634 14.52 8.91 12.86
N GLU A 635 15.41 9.86 13.12
CA GLU A 635 15.09 11.14 13.78
C GLU A 635 15.01 12.25 12.73
N LEU A 636 13.87 12.97 12.71
CA LEU A 636 13.65 14.14 11.85
C LEU A 636 14.11 15.42 12.56
N LYS A 637 14.92 16.23 11.87
CA LYS A 637 15.61 17.41 12.40
C LYS A 637 15.67 18.53 11.34
N GLY A 638 15.98 19.76 11.77
CA GLY A 638 16.19 20.91 10.88
C GLY A 638 15.09 21.96 10.85
N ASP A 639 15.12 22.83 9.83
CA ASP A 639 14.21 23.98 9.68
C ASP A 639 12.83 23.55 9.18
N MET A 640 12.05 23.00 10.09
CA MET A 640 10.69 22.50 9.82
C MET A 640 9.58 23.43 10.34
N PHE A 641 9.96 24.64 10.75
CA PHE A 641 9.09 25.62 11.40
C PHE A 641 8.69 26.72 10.42
N PHE A 642 7.54 27.34 10.65
CA PHE A 642 7.01 28.42 9.80
C PHE A 642 6.93 29.77 10.54
N SER A 643 7.25 29.82 11.83
CA SER A 643 7.33 31.06 12.62
C SER A 643 8.22 30.85 13.85
N SER A 644 8.68 31.96 14.45
CA SER A 644 9.43 31.91 15.72
C SER A 644 8.59 31.37 16.89
N SER A 645 7.28 31.63 16.91
CA SER A 645 6.40 31.09 17.94
C SER A 645 6.21 29.57 17.82
N HIS A 646 6.24 29.02 16.61
CA HIS A 646 6.14 27.59 16.37
C HIS A 646 7.42 26.84 16.71
N SER A 647 8.59 27.45 16.54
CA SER A 647 9.84 26.83 16.98
C SER A 647 9.88 26.58 18.49
N ASP A 648 9.12 27.33 19.28
CA ASP A 648 9.00 27.13 20.73
C ASP A 648 7.83 26.22 21.13
N ASP A 649 7.08 25.67 20.17
CA ASP A 649 5.95 24.80 20.43
C ASP A 649 6.42 23.41 20.90
N LYS A 650 6.28 23.18 22.21
CA LYS A 650 6.65 21.92 22.85
C LYS A 650 5.82 20.74 22.35
N TYR A 651 4.53 20.92 22.08
CA TYR A 651 3.67 19.83 21.61
C TYR A 651 4.08 19.37 20.22
N PHE A 652 4.35 20.33 19.32
CA PHE A 652 4.90 20.02 17.99
C PHE A 652 6.23 19.27 18.12
N THR A 653 7.14 19.81 18.92
CA THR A 653 8.47 19.24 19.13
C THR A 653 8.41 17.82 19.67
N ASP A 654 7.60 17.59 20.70
CA ASP A 654 7.43 16.29 21.33
C ASP A 654 6.77 15.29 20.38
N ALA A 655 5.86 15.73 19.51
CA ALA A 655 5.25 14.88 18.47
C ALA A 655 6.29 14.44 17.43
N ILE A 656 7.09 15.37 16.88
CA ILE A 656 8.15 15.06 15.90
C ILE A 656 9.14 14.03 16.46
N LYS A 657 9.56 14.18 17.73
CA LYS A 657 10.51 13.26 18.38
C LYS A 657 9.98 11.86 18.63
N LYS A 658 8.66 11.70 18.77
CA LYS A 658 8.00 10.40 19.02
C LYS A 658 7.87 9.58 17.74
N ILE A 659 7.65 10.23 16.60
CA ILE A 659 7.54 9.56 15.31
C ILE A 659 8.94 9.17 14.82
N LYS A 660 9.08 7.96 14.27
CA LYS A 660 10.31 7.46 13.67
C LYS A 660 10.22 7.60 12.17
N TRP A 661 11.04 8.46 11.59
CA TRP A 661 10.93 8.92 10.20
C TRP A 661 11.89 8.17 9.29
N ILE A 662 11.50 7.94 8.04
CA ILE A 662 12.38 7.40 6.99
C ILE A 662 12.55 8.37 5.82
N GLN A 663 11.59 9.26 5.60
CA GLN A 663 11.62 10.22 4.50
C GLN A 663 11.00 11.56 4.90
N VAL A 664 11.52 12.65 4.32
CA VAL A 664 10.95 13.99 4.44
C VAL A 664 10.96 14.69 3.07
N LYS A 665 9.93 15.50 2.81
CA LYS A 665 9.76 16.28 1.60
C LYS A 665 9.17 17.65 1.92
N VAL A 666 9.78 18.70 1.39
CA VAL A 666 9.23 20.06 1.41
C VAL A 666 8.40 20.22 0.14
N ILE A 667 7.10 20.46 0.30
CA ILE A 667 6.11 20.47 -0.79
C ILE A 667 5.61 21.88 -1.13
N GLN A 668 5.92 22.88 -0.30
CA GLN A 668 5.53 24.30 -0.46
C GLN A 668 6.65 25.24 -0.01
N GLU A 669 6.67 26.46 -0.55
CA GLU A 669 7.66 27.51 -0.24
C GLU A 669 7.67 27.94 1.23
N GLU A 670 6.51 27.98 1.87
CA GLU A 670 6.32 28.43 3.25
C GLU A 670 6.46 27.28 4.27
N ASN A 671 7.36 26.33 4.00
CA ASN A 671 7.58 25.12 4.81
C ASN A 671 6.31 24.28 5.00
N GLY A 672 5.52 24.10 3.94
CA GLY A 672 4.63 22.95 3.86
C GLY A 672 5.46 21.68 3.70
N ILE A 673 5.45 20.82 4.71
CA ILE A 673 6.32 19.64 4.78
C ILE A 673 5.48 18.40 4.97
N CYS A 674 5.89 17.32 4.33
CA CYS A 674 5.40 15.99 4.57
C CYS A 674 6.55 15.04 4.90
N GLY A 675 6.32 14.08 5.79
CA GLY A 675 7.26 13.02 6.12
C GLY A 675 6.58 11.66 6.13
N ILE A 676 7.37 10.60 5.95
CA ILE A 676 6.93 9.21 6.02
C ILE A 676 7.66 8.55 7.19
N ASP A 677 6.92 7.82 8.01
CA ASP A 677 7.44 7.08 9.16
C ASP A 677 7.88 5.64 8.80
N ILE A 678 8.48 4.93 9.77
CA ILE A 678 8.91 3.53 9.61
C ILE A 678 7.77 2.54 9.32
N ASN A 679 6.52 2.94 9.53
CA ASN A 679 5.32 2.16 9.24
C ASN A 679 4.69 2.57 7.89
N ASN A 680 5.40 3.36 7.08
CA ASN A 680 4.91 3.93 5.83
C ASN A 680 3.70 4.86 5.99
N GLN A 681 3.52 5.44 7.18
CA GLN A 681 2.48 6.43 7.45
C GLN A 681 2.97 7.82 7.06
N MET A 682 2.17 8.53 6.27
CA MET A 682 2.48 9.89 5.84
C MET A 682 1.89 10.90 6.82
N TYR A 683 2.70 11.89 7.19
CA TYR A 683 2.29 13.03 8.00
C TYR A 683 2.63 14.32 7.28
N CYS A 684 1.77 15.33 7.31
CA CYS A 684 2.13 16.66 6.84
C CYS A 684 1.84 17.73 7.90
N TRP A 685 2.56 18.85 7.82
CA TRP A 685 2.40 20.03 8.65
C TRP A 685 2.88 21.29 7.91
N GLY A 686 2.63 22.46 8.50
CA GLY A 686 2.91 23.75 7.88
C GLY A 686 1.82 24.20 6.91
N MET A 687 2.13 25.21 6.09
CA MET A 687 1.17 25.79 5.15
C MET A 687 0.94 24.85 3.96
N GLN A 688 -0.32 24.49 3.70
CA GLN A 688 -0.70 23.56 2.65
C GLN A 688 -1.52 24.29 1.58
N SER A 689 -1.01 24.30 0.35
CA SER A 689 -1.66 24.83 -0.86
C SER A 689 -2.18 26.27 -0.80
N TYR A 690 -1.29 27.24 -1.01
CA TYR A 690 -1.68 28.64 -1.18
C TYR A 690 -1.20 29.25 -2.51
N TYR A 691 -2.07 30.01 -3.18
CA TYR A 691 -1.70 30.91 -4.27
C TYR A 691 -2.59 32.17 -4.29
N ARG A 692 -2.01 33.35 -4.11
CA ARG A 692 -2.63 34.61 -4.57
C ARG A 692 -1.63 35.37 -5.43
N ASN A 693 -2.08 35.82 -6.61
CA ASN A 693 -1.25 36.69 -7.45
C ASN A 693 -1.05 38.03 -6.71
N ALA A 694 0.12 38.66 -6.87
CA ALA A 694 0.43 39.98 -6.31
C ALA A 694 -0.62 41.06 -6.67
N SER A 695 -1.38 40.87 -7.75
CA SER A 695 -2.50 41.72 -8.19
C SER A 695 -3.81 41.55 -7.41
N GLY A 696 -3.90 40.62 -6.44
CA GLY A 696 -5.09 40.41 -5.60
C GLY A 696 -6.26 39.68 -6.27
N SER A 697 -6.24 39.43 -7.59
CA SER A 697 -7.29 38.70 -8.30
C SER A 697 -7.15 37.18 -8.17
N THR A 698 -8.13 36.53 -7.54
CA THR A 698 -8.19 35.08 -7.23
C THR A 698 -9.26 34.34 -8.04
N SER A 699 -9.50 34.75 -9.30
CA SER A 699 -10.53 34.11 -10.14
C SER A 699 -10.33 32.60 -10.31
N TRP A 700 -9.13 32.08 -10.05
CA TRP A 700 -8.77 30.67 -10.19
C TRP A 700 -8.64 29.88 -8.87
N GLY A 701 -9.27 30.30 -7.75
CA GLY A 701 -9.54 29.52 -6.53
C GLY A 701 -8.41 28.62 -5.95
N ASN A 702 -8.04 28.84 -4.68
CA ASN A 702 -7.16 27.90 -3.98
C ASN A 702 -7.88 26.56 -3.72
N THR A 703 -7.14 25.46 -3.75
CA THR A 703 -7.69 24.13 -3.45
C THR A 703 -6.59 23.22 -2.95
N PHE A 704 -6.79 22.65 -1.77
CA PHE A 704 -6.15 21.39 -1.39
C PHE A 704 -7.22 20.37 -1.03
N MET A 705 -6.84 19.13 -1.24
CA MET A 705 -7.47 17.99 -0.59
C MET A 705 -6.33 17.25 0.08
N ILE A 706 -6.46 17.06 1.39
CA ILE A 706 -5.60 16.17 2.15
C ILE A 706 -6.55 15.18 2.83
N PRO A 707 -6.46 13.87 2.54
CA PRO A 707 -7.21 12.88 3.28
C PRO A 707 -6.64 12.78 4.70
N VAL A 708 -7.13 13.64 5.60
CA VAL A 708 -6.72 13.64 7.01
C VAL A 708 -7.45 12.52 7.72
N PHE A 709 -6.72 11.54 8.26
CA PHE A 709 -7.29 10.57 9.17
C PHE A 709 -6.75 10.92 10.55
N ASN A 710 -7.63 11.31 11.45
CA ASN A 710 -7.20 11.84 12.74
C ASN A 710 -6.54 10.72 13.55
N THR A 711 -5.27 10.89 13.92
CA THR A 711 -4.48 9.93 14.71
C THR A 711 -4.84 9.85 16.18
N ASN A 712 -5.99 10.39 16.61
CA ASN A 712 -6.40 10.16 17.98
C ASN A 712 -6.96 8.73 18.08
N LEU A 713 -6.12 7.79 18.55
CA LEU A 713 -6.49 6.41 18.91
C LEU A 713 -7.69 6.30 19.89
N TYR A 714 -8.19 7.44 20.39
CA TYR A 714 -9.32 7.55 21.30
C TYR A 714 -10.58 8.22 20.73
N ASP A 715 -10.60 8.63 19.46
CA ASP A 715 -11.77 9.28 18.84
C ASP A 715 -12.21 8.52 17.58
N LEU A 716 -12.83 7.35 17.79
CA LEU A 716 -13.30 6.41 16.75
C LEU A 716 -14.45 6.98 15.87
N ASP A 717 -14.99 8.15 16.22
CA ASP A 717 -16.19 8.69 15.59
C ASP A 717 -15.92 9.91 14.69
N LYS A 718 -14.64 10.21 14.40
CA LYS A 718 -14.22 11.46 13.74
C LYS A 718 -13.10 11.28 12.73
N ASP A 719 -13.38 10.50 11.69
CA ASP A 719 -12.67 10.58 10.43
C ASP A 719 -13.09 11.87 9.70
N PHE A 720 -12.16 12.79 9.48
CA PHE A 720 -12.43 14.05 8.79
C PHE A 720 -11.68 14.13 7.47
N LEU A 721 -12.37 13.93 6.36
CA LEU A 721 -11.87 14.40 5.08
C LEU A 721 -11.83 15.94 5.11
N MET A 722 -10.65 16.54 5.28
CA MET A 722 -10.52 17.98 5.21
C MET A 722 -10.43 18.42 3.75
N VAL A 723 -11.44 19.17 3.36
CA VAL A 723 -11.67 19.54 1.97
C VAL A 723 -12.02 21.00 1.91
N GLU A 724 -11.25 21.77 1.15
CA GLU A 724 -11.59 23.16 0.93
C GLU A 724 -11.33 23.66 -0.49
N GLY A 725 -12.30 24.41 -1.00
CA GLY A 725 -12.26 25.01 -2.32
C GLY A 725 -13.34 26.06 -2.51
N ALA A 726 -13.10 26.95 -3.47
CA ALA A 726 -14.05 27.92 -4.05
C ALA A 726 -14.17 29.31 -3.40
N SER A 727 -13.28 29.68 -2.47
CA SER A 727 -13.14 31.10 -2.09
C SER A 727 -11.71 31.62 -2.27
N ASP A 728 -11.57 32.95 -2.24
CA ASP A 728 -10.27 33.61 -2.16
C ASP A 728 -9.61 33.48 -0.78
N TYR A 729 -10.27 32.76 0.13
CA TYR A 729 -9.83 32.41 1.47
C TYR A 729 -9.95 30.91 1.73
N LEU A 730 -9.00 30.34 2.48
CA LEU A 730 -9.12 29.02 3.10
C LEU A 730 -9.54 29.20 4.56
N THR A 731 -10.48 28.38 5.01
CA THR A 731 -10.96 28.15 6.36
C THR A 731 -9.83 27.54 7.15
N ASN A 732 -9.33 28.34 8.08
CA ASN A 732 -8.29 27.92 9.00
C ASN A 732 -8.81 26.74 9.86
N ILE A 733 -8.20 25.56 9.76
CA ILE A 733 -8.43 24.46 10.72
C ILE A 733 -7.20 24.40 11.62
N SER A 734 -7.40 24.66 12.90
CA SER A 734 -6.37 24.46 13.91
C SER A 734 -6.95 23.75 15.12
N SER A 735 -6.13 22.90 15.75
CA SER A 735 -6.30 22.52 17.15
C SER A 735 -5.37 23.40 17.99
N GLY A 736 -5.94 24.32 18.77
CA GLY A 736 -5.21 25.21 19.69
C GLY A 736 -5.27 26.71 19.37
N GLU A 737 -4.43 27.52 20.04
CA GLU A 737 -4.45 28.99 19.94
C GLU A 737 -4.02 29.52 18.56
N TRP A 738 -4.80 30.50 18.10
CA TRP A 738 -4.82 31.18 16.82
C TRP A 738 -3.46 31.74 16.38
N THR A 739 -2.92 31.27 15.26
CA THR A 739 -2.04 32.10 14.43
C THR A 739 -2.86 32.57 13.23
N GLY A 740 -3.47 33.75 13.38
CA GLY A 740 -4.37 34.31 12.36
C GLY A 740 -3.67 35.01 11.21
N GLU A 741 -2.32 35.06 11.18
CA GLU A 741 -1.57 35.85 10.22
C GLU A 741 -0.20 35.20 9.89
N VAL A 742 0.09 34.92 8.61
CA VAL A 742 1.38 34.39 8.13
C VAL A 742 1.89 35.21 6.94
N TYR A 743 3.18 35.53 6.89
CA TYR A 743 3.77 36.23 5.73
C TYR A 743 4.16 35.23 4.64
N GLY A 744 3.69 35.41 3.39
CA GLY A 744 3.89 34.46 2.29
C GLY A 744 4.93 34.91 1.27
N ALA A 745 5.21 34.03 0.30
CA ALA A 745 6.28 34.23 -0.68
C ALA A 745 6.04 35.34 -1.73
N ASP A 746 4.85 35.95 -1.72
CA ASP A 746 4.41 37.02 -2.60
C ASP A 746 4.89 38.42 -2.15
N GLY A 747 6.19 38.52 -1.86
CA GLY A 747 6.81 39.77 -1.40
C GLY A 747 6.54 40.08 0.08
N GLY A 748 6.34 39.05 0.91
CA GLY A 748 6.19 39.19 2.36
C GLY A 748 4.85 39.81 2.74
N LYS A 749 3.78 39.45 2.03
CA LYS A 749 2.42 39.90 2.35
C LYS A 749 1.83 39.04 3.48
N LEU A 750 1.08 39.68 4.37
CA LEU A 750 0.37 39.01 5.47
C LEU A 750 -0.90 38.31 4.98
N HIS A 751 -1.05 37.03 5.32
CA HIS A 751 -2.14 36.14 4.93
C HIS A 751 -2.93 35.69 6.15
N LYS A 752 -4.25 35.89 6.13
CA LYS A 752 -5.16 35.50 7.24
C LYS A 752 -6.02 34.28 6.91
N ASP A 753 -5.74 33.70 5.75
CA ASP A 753 -6.62 32.84 4.95
C ASP A 753 -5.87 31.63 4.38
N ALA A 754 -4.72 31.30 4.95
CA ALA A 754 -3.91 30.14 4.57
C ALA A 754 -4.42 28.88 5.28
N PHE A 755 -4.51 27.76 4.55
CA PHE A 755 -4.68 26.47 5.19
C PHE A 755 -3.36 26.01 5.77
N PHE A 756 -3.43 25.54 7.00
CA PHE A 756 -2.27 25.40 7.83
C PHE A 756 -2.48 24.25 8.81
N ILE A 757 -1.51 23.36 8.87
CA ILE A 757 -1.51 22.24 9.79
C ILE A 757 -0.44 22.49 10.85
N LYS A 758 -0.86 22.77 12.08
CA LYS A 758 0.05 23.14 13.17
C LYS A 758 0.95 21.98 13.64
N TYR A 759 0.43 20.76 13.64
CA TYR A 759 1.11 19.57 14.15
C TYR A 759 1.17 18.46 13.09
N PRO A 760 2.18 17.56 13.13
CA PRO A 760 2.26 16.44 12.21
C PRO A 760 0.95 15.67 12.24
N THR A 761 0.21 15.75 11.14
CA THR A 761 -1.14 15.19 11.04
C THR A 761 -1.07 14.02 10.08
N TYR A 762 -1.53 12.86 10.52
CA TYR A 762 -1.56 11.66 9.70
C TYR A 762 -2.51 11.85 8.52
N ILE A 763 -2.01 11.47 7.36
CA ILE A 763 -2.71 11.56 6.09
C ILE A 763 -2.73 10.13 5.57
N GLY A 764 -3.77 9.42 5.99
CA GLY A 764 -3.91 7.97 5.84
C GLY A 764 -5.06 7.55 4.96
N GLY A 765 -5.56 6.32 5.16
CA GLY A 765 -6.77 5.77 4.52
C GLY A 765 -6.52 4.64 3.54
N PHE A 766 -5.27 4.45 3.12
CA PHE A 766 -4.87 3.32 2.28
C PHE A 766 -3.55 2.74 2.80
N ASN A 767 -3.50 1.43 3.05
CA ASN A 767 -2.32 0.70 3.55
C ASN A 767 -1.22 0.54 2.48
N TYR A 768 -0.93 1.57 1.69
CA TYR A 768 0.05 1.49 0.60
C TYR A 768 1.29 2.32 0.88
N GLU A 769 2.43 1.82 0.42
CA GLU A 769 3.74 2.45 0.48
C GLU A 769 3.74 3.75 -0.37
N TYR A 770 3.89 4.91 0.28
CA TYR A 770 3.90 6.21 -0.40
C TYR A 770 5.28 6.57 -0.94
N LYS A 771 5.32 7.17 -2.13
CA LYS A 771 6.50 7.86 -2.67
C LYS A 771 6.14 9.28 -3.08
N PHE A 772 6.92 10.24 -2.59
CA PHE A 772 6.83 11.63 -3.05
C PHE A 772 7.38 11.73 -4.48
N LYS A 773 6.56 12.26 -5.40
CA LYS A 773 6.98 12.59 -6.77
C LYS A 773 7.85 13.83 -6.83
#